data_AF-A0A0D2R745-F1
#
_entry.id   AF-A0A0D2R745-F1
#
_cell.length_a   1.000
_cell.length_b   1.000
_cell.length_c   1.000
_cell.angle_alpha   90.00
_cell.angle_beta   90.00
_cell.angle_gamma   90.00
#
_symmetry.space_group_name_H-M   'P 1'
#
loop_
_entity.id
_entity.type
_entity.pdbx_description
1 polymer ?
#
loop_
_entity_poly.entity_id
_entity_poly.type
_entity_poly.pdbx_seq_one_letter_code
_entity_poly.pdbx_strand_id
1 'polypeptide(L)'
;MANQGLFSAAKSMKSVKLKFRIPYFTEWGQSLLVCGSEPMLGSWNVKKGLLLSPVHQDDQLIWTATIAVPCQFSCGYRYYVVDDAKNVLRWEMGNERRLSIPHLLPEGHTLELHDLWQTGADALLFRSAFKDVIFCKNSTFNIDRPEAILHDELVQQESILVRFKICCPNVQEGTSVYVIGSSTKLGNWKVQDGLKLHYTGEYIWEAYCVIPRGDFPIRYKYCKYGKNGCFSLEVGSTRELSVNSSKSQSQYIFLSDGMLREMPWRGCGVAVPMFSVRSEDDIGVGEFLDLKLLVDWAVESGFHLVQLLPINDTSVHRMWWDSYPYSSLSVFALHPLYLRLQALSKNLPEDVKSEIRNAKERLDGKDVDYEATMATKFSIAKKVFMQEKDLILNSSSFHNFFSENEDWLKPYAAFCFLRDFFETSDHSQWGCFSNYSKDKLEKLVSKDALHYDTICFHYYIQFHLHLQLSEAAEYARAKGVVLKGDLPIGVDRNSVDTWVYPTLFRMNTSTGAPPDYFAKNGQNWGFPTYNWEEMSKDNYGWWRARLTQMGKYFTAYRIDHILGFFRIWELPDHAMTGLIGKFRPSIPLSQEELEREGIWDFDRLTRPYVRKEFLQENFGDSWILIAANFFKEYLDRYEVMFILHFL
;
A
#
# COMPACT_ATOMS: atom_id res chain seq x y z
N MET A 1 -40.81 50.31 -42.10
CA MET A 1 -41.05 50.29 -40.64
C MET A 1 -39.79 49.81 -39.96
N ALA A 2 -39.33 50.60 -39.00
CA ALA A 2 -38.13 50.40 -38.20
C ALA A 2 -38.26 49.26 -37.18
N ASN A 3 -37.12 48.69 -36.80
CA ASN A 3 -36.71 48.33 -35.42
C ASN A 3 -35.26 47.81 -35.54
N GLN A 4 -34.22 48.63 -35.35
CA GLN A 4 -33.62 49.03 -34.06
C GLN A 4 -33.34 47.88 -33.09
N GLY A 5 -32.05 47.69 -32.81
CA GLY A 5 -31.55 47.49 -31.44
C GLY A 5 -31.24 46.06 -31.02
N LEU A 6 -29.96 45.68 -31.05
CA LEU A 6 -29.17 45.34 -29.86
C LEU A 6 -27.73 45.02 -30.29
N PHE A 7 -26.96 46.09 -30.50
CA PHE A 7 -25.51 46.01 -30.26
C PHE A 7 -25.35 45.71 -28.77
N SER A 8 -25.21 44.43 -28.39
CA SER A 8 -24.67 44.11 -27.08
C SER A 8 -23.20 44.52 -27.11
N ALA A 9 -22.90 45.67 -26.53
CA ALA A 9 -21.55 46.02 -26.14
C ALA A 9 -20.97 44.83 -25.38
N ALA A 10 -19.98 44.16 -25.98
CA ALA A 10 -19.14 43.23 -25.24
C ALA A 10 -18.49 44.05 -24.13
N LYS A 11 -19.01 43.96 -22.90
CA LYS A 11 -18.31 44.43 -21.71
C LYS A 11 -16.92 43.80 -21.78
N SER A 12 -15.89 44.62 -21.94
CA SER A 12 -14.50 44.21 -21.77
C SER A 12 -14.41 43.45 -20.45
N MET A 13 -14.28 42.13 -20.50
CA MET A 13 -14.06 41.34 -19.31
C MET A 13 -12.68 41.72 -18.81
N LYS A 14 -12.61 42.30 -17.60
CA LYS A 14 -11.35 42.61 -16.95
C LYS A 14 -10.50 41.34 -16.92
N SER A 15 -9.30 41.41 -17.48
CA SER A 15 -8.41 40.26 -17.66
C SER A 15 -7.07 40.48 -16.96
N VAL A 16 -6.52 39.36 -16.45
CA VAL A 16 -5.21 39.26 -15.82
C VAL A 16 -4.36 38.32 -16.68
N LYS A 17 -3.07 38.61 -16.83
CA LYS A 17 -2.14 37.71 -17.51
C LYS A 17 -1.58 36.70 -16.50
N LEU A 18 -1.81 35.43 -16.75
CA LEU A 18 -1.24 34.33 -15.98
C LEU A 18 -0.04 33.77 -16.72
N LYS A 19 1.14 33.80 -16.10
CA LYS A 19 2.37 33.27 -16.68
C LYS A 19 2.81 32.04 -15.89
N PHE A 20 2.74 30.87 -16.51
CA PHE A 20 3.28 29.63 -15.97
C PHE A 20 4.79 29.60 -16.19
N ARG A 21 5.55 29.19 -15.18
CA ARG A 21 7.00 28.99 -15.22
C ARG A 21 7.35 27.74 -14.43
N ILE A 22 8.00 26.78 -15.09
CA ILE A 22 8.45 25.54 -14.46
C ILE A 22 9.83 25.12 -14.99
N PRO A 23 10.84 24.91 -14.13
CA PRO A 23 12.11 24.32 -14.54
C PRO A 23 11.92 22.81 -14.75
N TYR A 24 12.26 22.31 -15.93
CA TYR A 24 12.12 20.89 -16.25
C TYR A 24 12.97 20.47 -17.46
N PHE A 25 13.71 19.38 -17.34
CA PHE A 25 14.49 18.80 -18.42
C PHE A 25 13.66 17.83 -19.26
N THR A 26 13.66 18.05 -20.57
CA THR A 26 12.99 17.20 -21.56
C THR A 26 14.02 16.53 -22.47
N GLU A 27 13.66 15.37 -23.02
CA GLU A 27 14.43 14.72 -24.08
C GLU A 27 13.95 15.21 -25.46
N TRP A 28 14.71 14.88 -26.51
CA TRP A 28 14.31 15.21 -27.87
C TRP A 28 12.95 14.58 -28.23
N GLY A 29 12.08 15.34 -28.90
CA GLY A 29 10.69 14.94 -29.19
C GLY A 29 9.71 15.07 -28.02
N GLN A 30 10.13 15.63 -26.88
CA GLN A 30 9.26 15.90 -25.73
C GLN A 30 8.99 17.40 -25.57
N SER A 31 7.75 17.74 -25.23
CA SER A 31 7.32 19.10 -24.89
C SER A 31 6.53 19.13 -23.59
N LEU A 32 6.51 20.28 -22.90
CA LEU A 32 5.67 20.50 -21.72
C LEU A 32 4.35 21.17 -22.07
N LEU A 33 3.30 20.72 -21.38
CA LEU A 33 1.95 21.24 -21.53
C LEU A 33 1.27 21.36 -20.17
N VAL A 34 0.46 22.40 -19.99
CA VAL A 34 -0.44 22.57 -18.84
C VAL A 34 -1.86 22.27 -19.28
N CYS A 35 -2.55 21.40 -18.53
CA CYS A 35 -3.97 21.12 -18.73
C CYS A 35 -4.73 21.30 -17.41
N GLY A 36 -5.94 21.82 -17.46
CA GLY A 36 -6.72 22.12 -16.27
C GLY A 36 -8.23 22.10 -16.48
N SER A 37 -8.98 22.37 -15.41
CA SER A 37 -10.44 22.31 -15.37
C SER A 37 -11.12 23.30 -16.29
N GLU A 38 -10.50 24.46 -16.49
CA GLU A 38 -11.08 25.57 -17.25
C GLU A 38 -10.89 25.40 -18.76
N PRO A 39 -11.82 25.90 -19.60
CA PRO A 39 -11.74 25.77 -21.07
C PRO A 39 -10.45 26.31 -21.67
N MET A 40 -9.94 27.40 -21.10
CA MET A 40 -8.67 28.04 -21.47
C MET A 40 -7.45 27.12 -21.28
N LEU A 41 -7.56 26.12 -20.40
CA LEU A 41 -6.55 25.09 -20.14
C LEU A 41 -6.97 23.70 -20.66
N GLY A 42 -8.00 23.65 -21.53
CA GLY A 42 -8.42 22.43 -22.21
C GLY A 42 -9.48 21.58 -21.52
N SER A 43 -10.01 21.97 -20.34
CA SER A 43 -11.03 21.21 -19.59
C SER A 43 -10.66 19.72 -19.41
N TRP A 44 -9.45 19.47 -18.92
CA TRP A 44 -8.86 18.14 -18.73
C TRP A 44 -8.63 17.32 -20.02
N ASN A 45 -8.85 17.91 -21.19
CA ASN A 45 -8.42 17.35 -22.46
C ASN A 45 -7.00 17.82 -22.79
N VAL A 46 -6.00 16.97 -22.53
CA VAL A 46 -4.57 17.26 -22.73
C VAL A 46 -4.27 17.77 -24.13
N LYS A 47 -4.92 17.24 -25.18
CA LYS A 47 -4.68 17.70 -26.56
C LYS A 47 -5.04 19.17 -26.78
N LYS A 48 -5.96 19.69 -25.97
CA LYS A 48 -6.40 21.10 -25.94
C LYS A 48 -5.68 21.94 -24.88
N GLY A 49 -4.75 21.37 -24.11
CA GLY A 49 -4.01 22.11 -23.10
C GLY A 49 -3.02 23.12 -23.70
N LEU A 50 -2.54 24.00 -22.83
CA LEU A 50 -1.63 25.09 -23.14
C LEU A 50 -0.20 24.56 -23.27
N LEU A 51 0.37 24.62 -24.47
CA LEU A 51 1.76 24.22 -24.72
C LEU A 51 2.72 25.28 -24.15
N LEU A 52 3.79 24.85 -23.51
CA LEU A 52 4.83 25.73 -22.97
C LEU A 52 5.98 25.86 -23.97
N SER A 53 6.69 26.98 -23.91
CA SER A 53 7.90 27.23 -24.69
C SER A 53 9.14 27.15 -23.78
N PRO A 54 10.19 26.43 -24.19
CA PRO A 54 11.42 26.32 -23.42
C PRO A 54 12.29 27.58 -23.56
N VAL A 55 12.92 27.99 -22.47
CA VAL A 55 13.90 29.07 -22.39
C VAL A 55 15.04 28.60 -21.50
N HIS A 56 16.27 28.68 -21.99
CA HIS A 56 17.44 28.46 -21.15
C HIS A 56 17.70 29.68 -20.26
N GLN A 57 17.80 29.47 -18.95
CA GLN A 57 18.36 30.45 -18.01
C GLN A 57 19.50 29.75 -17.28
N ASP A 58 20.73 30.19 -17.55
CA ASP A 58 21.95 29.53 -17.09
C ASP A 58 21.93 28.03 -17.43
N ASP A 59 22.17 27.17 -16.44
CA ASP A 59 22.17 25.71 -16.59
C ASP A 59 20.77 25.07 -16.52
N GLN A 60 19.69 25.87 -16.43
CA GLN A 60 18.32 25.37 -16.30
C GLN A 60 17.50 25.54 -17.57
N LEU A 61 16.75 24.50 -17.93
CA LEU A 61 15.70 24.56 -18.96
C LEU A 61 14.37 24.93 -18.31
N ILE A 62 13.86 26.12 -18.61
CA ILE A 62 12.62 26.65 -18.02
C ILE A 62 11.54 26.74 -19.08
N TRP A 63 10.41 26.12 -18.80
CA TRP A 63 9.25 26.13 -19.65
C TRP A 63 8.30 27.24 -19.21
N THR A 64 7.84 28.05 -20.16
CA THR A 64 6.93 29.16 -19.88
C THR A 64 5.74 29.22 -20.85
N ALA A 65 4.59 29.65 -20.36
CA ALA A 65 3.45 30.00 -21.19
C ALA A 65 2.68 31.15 -20.53
N THR A 66 2.09 32.04 -21.33
CA THR A 66 1.26 33.13 -20.82
C THR A 66 -0.14 33.04 -21.42
N ILE A 67 -1.16 33.18 -20.58
CA ILE A 67 -2.57 33.16 -20.97
C ILE A 67 -3.32 34.30 -20.29
N ALA A 68 -4.31 34.89 -20.96
CA ALA A 68 -5.20 35.87 -20.37
C ALA A 68 -6.40 35.15 -19.73
N VAL A 69 -6.69 35.46 -18.47
CA VAL A 69 -7.81 34.87 -17.70
C VAL A 69 -8.67 35.96 -17.06
N PRO A 70 -9.94 35.68 -16.74
CA PRO A 70 -10.79 36.63 -16.02
C PRO A 70 -10.19 37.03 -14.65
N CYS A 71 -10.47 38.25 -14.16
CA CYS A 71 -10.01 38.69 -12.83
C CYS A 71 -10.49 37.79 -11.67
N GLN A 72 -11.65 37.14 -11.81
CA GLN A 72 -12.11 36.10 -10.88
C GLN A 72 -11.91 34.75 -11.57
N PHE A 73 -10.73 34.17 -11.36
CA PHE A 73 -10.38 32.90 -11.96
C PHE A 73 -9.89 31.94 -10.88
N SER A 74 -10.47 30.75 -10.90
CA SER A 74 -10.03 29.63 -10.07
C SER A 74 -9.98 28.40 -10.97
N CYS A 75 -8.90 27.62 -10.90
CA CYS A 75 -8.78 26.41 -11.68
C CYS A 75 -8.00 25.32 -10.95
N GLY A 76 -8.35 24.08 -11.26
CA GLY A 76 -7.46 22.93 -11.09
C GLY A 76 -6.56 22.81 -12.32
N TYR A 77 -5.27 22.52 -12.17
CA TYR A 77 -4.37 22.26 -13.30
C TYR A 77 -3.27 21.26 -12.97
N ARG A 78 -2.68 20.68 -14.02
CA ARG A 78 -1.53 19.78 -13.97
C ARG A 78 -0.56 19.99 -15.14
N TYR A 79 0.70 19.63 -14.92
CA TYR A 79 1.74 19.56 -15.94
C TYR A 79 1.85 18.16 -16.57
N TYR A 80 2.05 18.13 -17.89
CA TYR A 80 2.18 16.94 -18.71
C TYR A 80 3.43 17.06 -19.58
N VAL A 81 4.12 15.93 -19.76
CA VAL A 81 5.10 15.76 -20.84
C VAL A 81 4.41 15.00 -21.96
N VAL A 82 4.48 15.57 -23.15
CA VAL A 82 3.83 15.03 -24.34
C VAL A 82 4.80 14.89 -25.50
N ASP A 83 4.47 14.01 -26.44
CA ASP A 83 5.13 13.96 -27.75
C ASP A 83 4.62 15.08 -28.68
N ASP A 84 5.17 15.15 -29.90
CA ASP A 84 4.77 16.14 -30.92
C ASP A 84 3.29 16.04 -31.33
N ALA A 85 2.66 14.87 -31.17
CA ALA A 85 1.24 14.63 -31.43
C ALA A 85 0.35 14.90 -30.19
N LYS A 86 0.93 15.44 -29.10
CA LYS A 86 0.31 15.66 -27.80
C LYS A 86 -0.21 14.39 -27.12
N ASN A 87 0.36 13.23 -27.41
CA ASN A 87 0.11 12.04 -26.62
C ASN A 87 0.87 12.13 -25.31
N VAL A 88 0.21 11.72 -24.22
CA VAL A 88 0.79 11.82 -22.88
C VAL A 88 1.87 10.76 -22.72
N LEU A 89 3.10 11.21 -22.49
CA LEU A 89 4.23 10.33 -22.16
C LEU A 89 4.33 10.13 -20.64
N ARG A 90 4.12 11.22 -19.88
CA ARG A 90 4.06 11.22 -18.41
C ARG A 90 3.37 12.50 -17.90
N TRP A 91 2.90 12.47 -16.66
CA TRP A 91 2.30 13.62 -15.98
C TRP A 91 2.81 13.72 -14.55
N GLU A 92 2.69 14.91 -13.95
CA GLU A 92 3.15 15.11 -12.57
C GLU A 92 2.35 14.25 -11.58
N MET A 93 3.02 13.72 -10.56
CA MET A 93 2.37 12.90 -9.52
C MET A 93 1.70 13.79 -8.47
N GLY A 94 0.73 13.23 -7.75
CA GLY A 94 0.04 13.94 -6.66
C GLY A 94 -1.37 14.43 -7.01
N ASN A 95 -1.90 15.30 -6.17
CA ASN A 95 -3.20 15.93 -6.36
C ASN A 95 -3.12 17.02 -7.43
N GLU A 96 -4.27 17.39 -8.01
CA GLU A 96 -4.31 18.55 -8.91
C GLU A 96 -3.87 19.83 -8.18
N ARG A 97 -3.17 20.72 -8.90
CA ARG A 97 -2.82 22.04 -8.36
C ARG A 97 -4.05 22.91 -8.40
N ARG A 98 -4.29 23.66 -7.33
CA ARG A 98 -5.38 24.64 -7.26
C ARG A 98 -4.81 26.05 -7.29
N LEU A 99 -5.32 26.84 -8.23
CA LEU A 99 -5.07 28.27 -8.31
C LEU A 99 -6.39 28.99 -8.04
N SER A 100 -6.35 29.99 -7.17
CA SER A 100 -7.42 30.98 -7.05
C SER A 100 -6.77 32.36 -7.09
N ILE A 101 -7.19 33.19 -8.04
CA ILE A 101 -6.70 34.56 -8.18
C ILE A 101 -7.35 35.42 -7.07
N PRO A 102 -6.56 36.13 -6.24
CA PRO A 102 -7.11 37.06 -5.25
C PRO A 102 -8.03 38.12 -5.90
N HIS A 103 -9.16 38.42 -5.25
CA HIS A 103 -10.19 39.34 -5.77
C HIS A 103 -9.72 40.78 -6.08
N LEU A 104 -8.51 41.15 -5.66
CA LEU A 104 -7.98 42.52 -5.70
C LEU A 104 -6.91 42.75 -6.78
N LEU A 105 -6.66 41.78 -7.68
CA LEU A 105 -5.69 41.94 -8.77
C LEU A 105 -6.20 42.95 -9.84
N PRO A 106 -5.51 44.09 -10.05
CA PRO A 106 -5.96 45.09 -11.01
C PRO A 106 -5.86 44.59 -12.46
N GLU A 107 -6.70 45.13 -13.32
CA GLU A 107 -6.74 44.79 -14.75
C GLU A 107 -5.38 45.00 -15.43
N GLY A 108 -4.99 44.08 -16.33
CA GLY A 108 -3.75 44.17 -17.12
C GLY A 108 -2.45 43.76 -16.41
N HIS A 109 -2.51 43.41 -15.13
CA HIS A 109 -1.35 42.95 -14.36
C HIS A 109 -0.98 41.50 -14.70
N THR A 110 0.29 41.14 -14.45
CA THR A 110 0.79 39.78 -14.67
C THR A 110 1.05 39.08 -13.33
N LEU A 111 0.45 37.92 -13.16
CA LEU A 111 0.72 36.97 -12.08
C LEU A 111 1.63 35.86 -12.63
N GLU A 112 2.81 35.73 -12.05
CA GLU A 112 3.72 34.63 -12.39
C GLU A 112 3.56 33.47 -11.40
N LEU A 113 3.38 32.26 -11.93
CA LEU A 113 3.40 31.01 -11.16
C LEU A 113 4.75 30.34 -11.37
N HIS A 114 5.53 30.22 -10.30
CA HIS A 114 6.81 29.52 -10.33
C HIS A 114 6.60 28.18 -9.64
N ASP A 115 6.39 27.14 -10.44
CA ASP A 115 6.13 25.79 -9.97
C ASP A 115 7.38 24.90 -10.07
N LEU A 116 7.46 23.90 -9.22
CA LEU A 116 8.37 22.76 -9.35
C LEU A 116 7.59 21.50 -9.69
N TRP A 117 8.16 20.64 -10.53
CA TRP A 117 7.56 19.36 -10.90
C TRP A 117 7.33 18.47 -9.66
N GLN A 118 6.11 17.96 -9.46
CA GLN A 118 5.79 17.07 -8.34
C GLN A 118 6.21 15.62 -8.65
N THR A 119 7.06 15.06 -7.79
CA THR A 119 7.57 13.70 -7.95
C THR A 119 6.85 12.72 -7.02
N GLY A 120 6.87 11.43 -7.36
CA GLY A 120 6.31 10.39 -6.50
C GLY A 120 7.07 10.17 -5.19
N ALA A 121 8.35 10.55 -5.13
CA ALA A 121 9.15 10.44 -3.92
C ALA A 121 8.58 11.30 -2.78
N ASP A 122 8.03 12.46 -3.13
CA ASP A 122 7.36 13.35 -2.18
C ASP A 122 6.10 12.70 -1.59
N ALA A 123 5.44 11.79 -2.32
CA ALA A 123 4.20 11.14 -1.91
C ALA A 123 4.36 10.18 -0.71
N LEU A 124 5.58 9.73 -0.40
CA LEU A 124 5.82 8.74 0.66
C LEU A 124 5.34 9.24 2.04
N LEU A 125 5.66 10.49 2.37
CA LEU A 125 5.33 11.10 3.66
C LEU A 125 3.81 11.35 3.83
N PHE A 126 3.04 11.20 2.76
CA PHE A 126 1.58 11.30 2.77
C PHE A 126 0.87 9.95 2.82
N ARG A 127 1.62 8.83 2.80
CA ARG A 127 1.06 7.49 3.01
C ARG A 127 0.67 7.31 4.47
N SER A 128 -0.29 6.44 4.74
CA SER A 128 -0.91 6.26 6.06
C SER A 128 0.10 5.98 7.17
N ALA A 129 1.16 5.21 6.90
CA ALA A 129 2.25 4.99 7.86
C ALA A 129 2.87 6.30 8.37
N PHE A 130 3.03 7.30 7.52
CA PHE A 130 3.58 8.59 7.93
C PHE A 130 2.49 9.55 8.37
N LYS A 131 1.51 9.78 7.50
CA LYS A 131 0.44 10.76 7.71
C LYS A 131 -0.43 10.44 8.93
N ASP A 132 -0.89 9.19 9.04
CA ASP A 132 -1.87 8.79 10.08
C ASP A 132 -1.19 8.24 11.35
N VAL A 133 0.13 8.00 11.33
CA VAL A 133 0.86 7.42 12.47
C VAL A 133 2.06 8.26 12.90
N ILE A 134 3.17 8.27 12.14
CA ILE A 134 4.42 8.95 12.55
C ILE A 134 4.22 10.46 12.76
N PHE A 135 3.45 11.11 11.88
CA PHE A 135 3.19 12.55 11.90
C PHE A 135 1.77 12.89 12.40
N CYS A 136 1.02 11.92 12.94
CA CYS A 136 -0.38 12.09 13.31
C CYS A 136 -0.59 13.23 14.32
N LYS A 137 0.36 13.42 15.24
CA LYS A 137 0.35 14.50 16.23
C LYS A 137 0.51 15.92 15.65
N ASN A 138 0.84 16.03 14.35
CA ASN A 138 0.95 17.31 13.64
C ASN A 138 -0.41 17.76 13.07
N SER A 139 -1.49 16.98 13.22
CA SER A 139 -2.83 17.31 12.69
C SER A 139 -3.61 18.35 13.50
N THR A 140 -3.07 18.80 14.64
CA THR A 140 -3.69 19.78 15.55
C THR A 140 -3.45 21.25 15.18
N PHE A 141 -2.76 21.54 14.07
CA PHE A 141 -2.65 22.93 13.61
C PHE A 141 -4.00 23.44 13.13
N ASN A 142 -4.50 24.49 13.78
CA ASN A 142 -5.65 25.24 13.27
C ASN A 142 -5.31 25.81 11.90
N ILE A 143 -6.29 25.76 10.98
CA ILE A 143 -6.16 26.41 9.69
C ILE A 143 -6.13 27.91 9.95
N ASP A 144 -4.95 28.49 9.84
CA ASP A 144 -4.77 29.92 9.84
C ASP A 144 -5.05 30.37 8.41
N ARG A 145 -6.22 30.95 8.18
CA ARG A 145 -6.42 31.71 6.96
C ARG A 145 -5.52 32.94 7.07
N PRO A 146 -4.54 33.13 6.17
CA PRO A 146 -3.82 34.39 6.16
C PRO A 146 -4.88 35.48 6.00
N GLU A 147 -5.03 36.34 7.01
CA GLU A 147 -5.78 37.57 6.84
C GLU A 147 -5.19 38.24 5.61
N ALA A 148 -6.04 38.61 4.66
CA ALA A 148 -5.60 39.25 3.43
C ALA A 148 -4.99 40.62 3.81
N ILE A 149 -3.70 40.63 4.14
CA ILE A 149 -2.88 41.84 4.20
C ILE A 149 -2.67 42.24 2.74
N LEU A 150 -3.73 42.78 2.15
CA LEU A 150 -3.73 43.42 0.85
C LEU A 150 -4.64 44.65 0.91
N HIS A 151 -4.46 45.47 1.95
CA HIS A 151 -4.95 46.85 1.93
C HIS A 151 -3.89 47.82 2.47
N ASP A 152 -3.69 48.88 1.68
CA ASP A 152 -2.98 50.15 1.88
C ASP A 152 -1.46 50.29 1.64
N GLU A 153 -0.65 49.23 1.49
CA GLU A 153 0.79 49.41 1.15
C GLU A 153 1.13 49.37 -0.35
N LEU A 154 0.18 49.08 -1.25
CA LEU A 154 0.41 48.98 -2.70
C LEU A 154 0.51 50.35 -3.43
N VAL A 155 1.00 51.40 -2.75
CA VAL A 155 1.18 52.76 -3.31
C VAL A 155 2.67 53.13 -3.47
N GLN A 156 3.56 52.15 -3.67
CA GLN A 156 4.90 52.42 -4.20
C GLN A 156 5.12 51.64 -5.49
N GLN A 157 5.39 52.35 -6.59
CA GLN A 157 5.53 51.82 -7.96
C GLN A 157 6.68 50.79 -8.14
N GLU A 158 7.46 50.50 -7.08
CA GLU A 158 8.67 49.67 -7.14
C GLU A 158 8.67 48.44 -6.23
N SER A 159 7.52 47.90 -5.83
CA SER A 159 7.45 46.66 -5.01
C SER A 159 6.81 45.47 -5.76
N ILE A 160 7.10 44.26 -5.29
CA ILE A 160 6.55 43.00 -5.81
C ILE A 160 5.95 42.20 -4.64
N LEU A 161 4.71 41.74 -4.78
CA LEU A 161 4.10 40.79 -3.86
C LEU A 161 4.57 39.38 -4.19
N VAL A 162 5.22 38.72 -3.23
CA VAL A 162 5.64 37.33 -3.33
C VAL A 162 4.82 36.48 -2.37
N ARG A 163 4.19 35.41 -2.88
CA ARG A 163 3.60 34.35 -2.07
C ARG A 163 4.58 33.18 -1.99
N PHE A 164 5.05 32.89 -0.80
CA PHE A 164 5.82 31.68 -0.51
C PHE A 164 4.86 30.56 -0.16
N LYS A 165 4.99 29.40 -0.83
CA LYS A 165 4.23 28.19 -0.53
C LYS A 165 5.19 27.00 -0.50
N ILE A 166 5.18 26.27 0.61
CA ILE A 166 6.01 25.07 0.82
C ILE A 166 5.16 23.96 1.43
N CYS A 167 5.43 22.72 1.05
CA CYS A 167 4.90 21.55 1.72
C CYS A 167 5.88 21.09 2.81
N CYS A 168 5.37 20.89 4.02
CA CYS A 168 6.15 20.46 5.17
C CYS A 168 5.31 19.54 6.08
N PRO A 169 5.35 18.21 5.87
CA PRO A 169 4.52 17.26 6.59
C PRO A 169 4.99 16.97 8.02
N ASN A 170 6.30 17.10 8.26
CA ASN A 170 6.92 16.79 9.54
C ASN A 170 7.12 18.06 10.40
N VAL A 171 6.07 18.64 10.97
CA VAL A 171 6.17 19.81 11.86
C VAL A 171 5.63 19.45 13.23
N GLN A 172 6.53 19.32 14.21
CA GLN A 172 6.15 19.04 15.59
C GLN A 172 5.26 20.15 16.17
N GLU A 173 4.38 19.78 17.08
CA GLU A 173 3.53 20.74 17.80
C GLU A 173 4.38 21.85 18.46
N GLY A 174 3.91 23.10 18.37
CA GLY A 174 4.65 24.26 18.87
C GLY A 174 5.83 24.71 18.00
N THR A 175 6.01 24.11 16.82
CA THR A 175 6.98 24.55 15.81
C THR A 175 6.28 25.38 14.73
N SER A 176 6.92 26.47 14.30
CA SER A 176 6.46 27.29 13.16
C SER A 176 7.45 27.22 12.02
N VAL A 177 6.95 27.35 10.79
CA VAL A 177 7.77 27.39 9.57
C VAL A 177 8.01 28.84 9.20
N TYR A 178 9.24 29.16 8.80
CA TYR A 178 9.67 30.51 8.41
C TYR A 178 10.40 30.48 7.06
N VAL A 179 10.39 31.62 6.37
CA VAL A 179 11.32 31.95 5.29
C VAL A 179 12.29 33.00 5.81
N ILE A 180 13.58 32.70 5.69
CA ILE A 180 14.67 33.63 5.99
C ILE A 180 15.51 33.86 4.73
N GLY A 181 16.06 35.06 4.56
CA GLY A 181 16.80 35.38 3.34
C GLY A 181 17.55 36.70 3.35
N SER A 182 18.08 37.08 2.19
CA SER A 182 18.92 38.26 1.99
C SER A 182 18.18 39.60 2.04
N SER A 183 16.85 39.60 1.86
CA SER A 183 16.04 40.80 1.99
C SER A 183 15.78 41.14 3.45
N THR A 184 15.67 42.43 3.75
CA THR A 184 15.24 42.93 5.06
C THR A 184 13.87 42.39 5.45
N LYS A 185 12.97 42.17 4.49
CA LYS A 185 11.63 41.59 4.70
C LYS A 185 11.65 40.09 4.99
N LEU A 186 12.79 39.43 4.75
CA LEU A 186 13.06 38.03 5.10
C LEU A 186 14.07 37.92 6.25
N GLY A 187 14.28 39.01 7.01
CA GLY A 187 15.04 39.01 8.24
C GLY A 187 16.56 38.98 8.11
N ASN A 188 17.15 39.19 6.92
CA ASN A 188 18.60 39.16 6.72
C ASN A 188 19.27 37.89 7.32
N TRP A 189 18.70 36.72 7.03
CA TRP A 189 19.11 35.41 7.56
C TRP A 189 18.89 35.18 9.06
N LYS A 190 18.17 36.08 9.76
CA LYS A 190 17.80 35.91 11.17
C LYS A 190 16.34 35.45 11.28
N VAL A 191 16.12 34.37 12.02
CA VAL A 191 14.77 33.79 12.18
C VAL A 191 13.83 34.67 13.00
N GLN A 192 14.35 35.48 13.93
CA GLN A 192 13.52 36.40 14.74
C GLN A 192 12.81 37.44 13.87
N ASP A 193 13.47 37.85 12.78
CA ASP A 193 12.98 38.83 11.81
C ASP A 193 12.47 38.15 10.51
N GLY A 194 12.41 36.82 10.51
CA GLY A 194 12.02 36.01 9.35
C GLY A 194 10.51 36.09 9.08
N LEU A 195 10.14 35.82 7.83
CA LEU A 195 8.73 35.76 7.44
C LEU A 195 8.11 34.47 7.99
N LYS A 196 7.19 34.57 8.94
CA LYS A 196 6.45 33.41 9.48
C LYS A 196 5.39 32.92 8.50
N LEU A 197 5.29 31.61 8.32
CA LEU A 197 4.29 30.97 7.47
C LEU A 197 3.10 30.48 8.27
N HIS A 198 1.93 30.54 7.63
CA HIS A 198 0.66 30.07 8.17
C HIS A 198 0.32 28.71 7.59
N TYR A 199 -0.20 27.82 8.43
CA TYR A 199 -0.64 26.50 8.01
C TYR A 199 -2.01 26.61 7.33
N THR A 200 -2.09 26.23 6.05
CA THR A 200 -3.32 26.34 5.25
C THR A 200 -4.04 25.00 5.06
N GLY A 201 -3.56 23.94 5.72
CA GLY A 201 -4.09 22.58 5.59
C GLY A 201 -3.24 21.69 4.68
N GLU A 202 -3.45 20.37 4.74
CA GLU A 202 -2.78 19.37 3.90
C GLU A 202 -1.24 19.47 3.89
N TYR A 203 -0.63 19.78 5.03
CA TYR A 203 0.83 19.98 5.15
C TYR A 203 1.39 21.18 4.37
N ILE A 204 0.53 22.10 3.92
CA ILE A 204 0.92 23.29 3.20
C ILE A 204 1.07 24.49 4.14
N TRP A 205 2.16 25.22 3.96
CA TRP A 205 2.48 26.44 4.68
C TRP A 205 2.64 27.59 3.68
N GLU A 206 1.97 28.71 3.95
CA GLU A 206 1.95 29.86 3.04
C GLU A 206 2.15 31.20 3.78
N ALA A 207 2.80 32.14 3.12
CA ALA A 207 2.88 33.54 3.55
C ALA A 207 2.97 34.49 2.35
N TYR A 208 2.47 35.71 2.55
CA TYR A 208 2.58 36.80 1.59
C TYR A 208 3.58 37.82 2.11
N CYS A 209 4.43 38.34 1.23
CA CYS A 209 5.44 39.34 1.57
C CYS A 209 5.59 40.34 0.42
N VAL A 210 5.62 41.62 0.75
CA VAL A 210 5.90 42.70 -0.22
C VAL A 210 7.39 43.00 -0.17
N ILE A 211 8.09 42.75 -1.28
CA ILE A 211 9.54 42.89 -1.41
C ILE A 211 9.87 44.03 -2.38
N PRO A 212 10.71 45.01 -2.00
CA PRO A 212 11.16 46.06 -2.91
C PRO A 212 11.92 45.49 -4.11
N ARG A 213 11.72 46.07 -5.30
CA ARG A 213 12.43 45.64 -6.53
C ARG A 213 13.95 45.71 -6.40
N GLY A 214 14.48 46.65 -5.61
CA GLY A 214 15.91 46.80 -5.36
C GLY A 214 16.55 45.65 -4.58
N ASP A 215 15.76 44.83 -3.88
CA ASP A 215 16.27 43.69 -3.11
C ASP A 215 16.52 42.44 -3.99
N PHE A 216 16.03 42.44 -5.23
CA PHE A 216 16.20 41.30 -6.15
C PHE A 216 17.59 41.33 -6.83
N PRO A 217 18.24 40.16 -7.04
CA PRO A 217 17.75 38.82 -6.74
C PRO A 217 17.77 38.52 -5.23
N ILE A 218 16.68 37.95 -4.72
CA ILE A 218 16.60 37.53 -3.32
C ILE A 218 17.08 36.09 -3.19
N ARG A 219 17.87 35.84 -2.15
CA ARG A 219 18.31 34.50 -1.74
C ARG A 219 17.60 34.12 -0.45
N TYR A 220 17.05 32.92 -0.38
CA TYR A 220 16.25 32.52 0.76
C TYR A 220 16.31 31.01 1.05
N LYS A 221 15.95 30.65 2.27
CA LYS A 221 15.77 29.27 2.75
C LYS A 221 14.56 29.20 3.66
N TYR A 222 13.96 28.02 3.68
CA TYR A 222 12.94 27.70 4.69
C TYR A 222 13.61 27.17 5.97
N CYS A 223 12.99 27.41 7.12
CA CYS A 223 13.42 26.83 8.38
C CYS A 223 12.24 26.52 9.29
N LYS A 224 12.46 25.63 10.26
CA LYS A 224 11.55 25.37 11.36
C LYS A 224 12.13 25.96 12.63
N TYR A 225 11.27 26.58 13.43
CA TYR A 225 11.65 27.14 14.71
C TYR A 225 10.63 26.76 15.77
N GLY A 226 11.07 25.97 16.75
CA GLY A 226 10.28 25.49 17.87
C GLY A 226 10.30 26.45 19.07
N LYS A 227 9.22 26.46 19.85
CA LYS A 227 9.16 27.21 21.13
C LYS A 227 10.26 26.84 22.13
N ASN A 228 10.80 25.63 22.01
CA ASN A 228 11.92 25.11 22.79
C ASN A 228 13.31 25.57 22.28
N GLY A 229 13.36 26.45 21.27
CA GLY A 229 14.59 26.91 20.64
C GLY A 229 15.17 25.94 19.62
N CYS A 230 14.47 24.84 19.29
CA CYS A 230 14.89 23.92 18.24
C CYS A 230 14.80 24.61 16.87
N PHE A 231 15.93 24.72 16.17
CA PHE A 231 16.04 25.34 14.86
C PHE A 231 16.53 24.32 13.83
N SER A 232 15.79 24.14 12.73
CA SER A 232 16.26 23.36 11.58
C SER A 232 16.17 24.18 10.31
N LEU A 233 17.27 24.24 9.57
CA LEU A 233 17.38 24.96 8.31
C LEU A 233 17.29 24.00 7.14
N GLU A 234 16.63 24.43 6.07
CA GLU A 234 16.57 23.70 4.80
C GLU A 234 17.98 23.31 4.29
N VAL A 235 18.12 22.05 3.89
CA VAL A 235 19.37 21.50 3.36
C VAL A 235 19.57 21.84 1.88
N GLY A 236 20.81 21.72 1.40
CA GLY A 236 21.17 22.00 0.01
C GLY A 236 21.41 23.49 -0.28
N SER A 237 21.47 23.81 -1.58
CA SER A 237 21.74 25.16 -2.08
C SER A 237 20.63 26.13 -1.70
N THR A 238 21.01 27.37 -1.45
CA THR A 238 20.08 28.48 -1.22
C THR A 238 19.17 28.68 -2.43
N ARG A 239 17.87 28.92 -2.20
CA ARG A 239 16.93 29.25 -3.27
C ARG A 239 17.16 30.68 -3.71
N GLU A 240 17.04 30.96 -5.00
CA GLU A 240 17.19 32.29 -5.56
C GLU A 240 15.95 32.64 -6.37
N LEU A 241 15.38 33.82 -6.13
CA LEU A 241 14.33 34.40 -6.94
C LEU A 241 14.85 35.68 -7.58
N SER A 242 14.88 35.65 -8.91
CA SER A 242 15.31 36.76 -9.75
C SER A 242 14.11 37.28 -10.54
N VAL A 243 14.07 38.59 -10.76
CA VAL A 243 13.02 39.25 -11.55
C VAL A 243 13.68 40.01 -12.70
N ASN A 244 13.09 39.95 -13.89
CA ASN A 244 13.61 40.67 -15.05
C ASN A 244 13.57 42.20 -14.82
N SER A 245 14.64 42.89 -15.23
CA SER A 245 14.85 44.33 -15.04
C SER A 245 14.00 45.23 -15.94
N SER A 246 13.24 44.68 -16.89
CA SER A 246 12.33 45.47 -17.73
C SER A 246 11.15 46.00 -16.90
N LYS A 247 10.94 47.32 -16.92
CA LYS A 247 9.92 48.08 -16.16
C LYS A 247 8.46 47.67 -16.40
N SER A 248 8.20 46.62 -17.17
CA SER A 248 6.86 46.12 -17.49
C SER A 248 6.60 44.75 -16.86
N GLN A 249 5.66 44.73 -15.90
CA GLN A 249 4.58 43.74 -15.72
C GLN A 249 4.53 42.78 -14.51
N SER A 250 5.62 42.29 -13.92
CA SER A 250 5.46 41.29 -12.82
C SER A 250 5.39 41.98 -11.45
N GLN A 251 4.17 42.19 -10.94
CA GLN A 251 3.91 42.73 -9.60
C GLN A 251 3.52 41.63 -8.59
N TYR A 252 3.21 40.42 -9.08
CA TYR A 252 2.74 39.30 -8.26
C TYR A 252 3.45 38.02 -8.69
N ILE A 253 4.13 37.36 -7.74
CA ILE A 253 4.85 36.10 -7.96
C ILE A 253 4.39 35.08 -6.92
N PHE A 254 3.84 33.97 -7.38
CA PHE A 254 3.47 32.85 -6.51
C PHE A 254 4.48 31.72 -6.67
N LEU A 255 5.26 31.48 -5.62
CA LEU A 255 6.25 30.42 -5.55
C LEU A 255 5.59 29.16 -4.98
N SER A 256 5.67 28.05 -5.71
CA SER A 256 5.34 26.71 -5.22
C SER A 256 6.64 25.92 -5.07
N ASP A 257 7.29 26.07 -3.92
CA ASP A 257 8.66 25.59 -3.67
C ASP A 257 8.80 24.07 -3.40
N GLY A 258 7.71 23.33 -3.61
CA GLY A 258 7.66 21.87 -3.46
C GLY A 258 7.70 21.43 -2.00
N MET A 259 8.38 20.31 -1.74
CA MET A 259 8.63 19.80 -0.39
C MET A 259 9.81 20.55 0.25
N LEU A 260 9.73 20.80 1.56
CA LEU A 260 10.87 21.30 2.32
C LEU A 260 12.06 20.34 2.16
N ARG A 261 13.21 20.85 1.70
CA ARG A 261 14.40 20.03 1.55
C ARG A 261 14.99 19.75 2.94
N GLU A 262 14.76 18.55 3.44
CA GLU A 262 15.28 18.07 4.72
C GLU A 262 16.11 16.80 4.54
N MET A 263 16.84 16.43 5.60
CA MET A 263 17.41 15.09 5.65
C MET A 263 16.27 14.05 5.58
N PRO A 264 16.44 12.95 4.83
CA PRO A 264 15.43 11.90 4.77
C PRO A 264 15.06 11.43 6.18
N TRP A 265 13.77 11.19 6.41
CA TRP A 265 13.33 10.61 7.67
C TRP A 265 13.98 9.23 7.88
N ARG A 266 14.49 8.98 9.07
CA ARG A 266 15.07 7.70 9.47
C ARG A 266 14.33 7.21 10.70
N GLY A 267 13.91 5.95 10.67
CA GLY A 267 13.31 5.27 11.81
C GLY A 267 13.77 3.82 11.85
N CYS A 268 13.57 3.22 13.01
CA CYS A 268 13.83 1.81 13.29
C CYS A 268 12.58 1.16 13.85
N GLY A 269 12.54 -0.17 13.74
CA GLY A 269 11.45 -0.99 14.23
C GLY A 269 11.92 -2.41 14.49
N VAL A 270 11.03 -3.21 15.03
CA VAL A 270 11.27 -4.63 15.31
C VAL A 270 10.40 -5.49 14.40
N ALA A 271 10.87 -6.68 14.03
CA ALA A 271 10.05 -7.71 13.40
C ALA A 271 9.89 -8.87 14.39
N VAL A 272 8.65 -9.20 14.76
CA VAL A 272 8.33 -10.22 15.76
C VAL A 272 7.16 -11.07 15.26
N PRO A 273 7.26 -12.41 15.25
CA PRO A 273 6.12 -13.27 15.02
C PRO A 273 5.11 -13.15 16.15
N MET A 274 3.82 -12.96 15.83
CA MET A 274 2.77 -12.80 16.84
C MET A 274 2.74 -13.99 17.81
N PHE A 275 2.87 -15.21 17.30
CA PHE A 275 2.89 -16.43 18.12
C PHE A 275 4.07 -16.53 19.10
N SER A 276 5.13 -15.73 18.93
CA SER A 276 6.31 -15.73 19.81
C SER A 276 6.21 -14.72 20.96
N VAL A 277 5.22 -13.84 20.94
CA VAL A 277 5.00 -12.87 22.03
C VAL A 277 4.53 -13.61 23.27
N ARG A 278 5.00 -13.20 24.45
CA ARG A 278 4.57 -13.71 25.75
C ARG A 278 4.04 -12.59 26.64
N SER A 279 3.01 -12.88 27.43
CA SER A 279 2.49 -11.96 28.44
C SER A 279 1.89 -12.68 29.63
N GLU A 280 1.67 -11.93 30.72
CA GLU A 280 1.00 -12.44 31.91
C GLU A 280 -0.46 -12.84 31.69
N ASP A 281 -1.06 -12.52 30.55
CA ASP A 281 -2.45 -12.86 30.25
C ASP A 281 -2.58 -13.89 29.12
N ASP A 282 -1.49 -14.25 28.46
CA ASP A 282 -1.54 -15.14 27.29
C ASP A 282 -1.94 -16.58 27.68
N ILE A 283 -2.34 -17.36 26.67
CA ILE A 283 -2.69 -18.77 26.86
C ILE A 283 -1.81 -19.63 25.96
N GLY A 284 -0.51 -19.67 26.29
CA GLY A 284 0.47 -20.52 25.61
C GLY A 284 0.90 -20.01 24.24
N VAL A 285 0.44 -18.82 23.83
CA VAL A 285 0.80 -18.14 22.57
C VAL A 285 0.48 -16.66 22.66
N GLY A 286 1.27 -15.81 22.01
CA GLY A 286 0.96 -14.38 21.90
C GLY A 286 -0.36 -14.14 21.14
N GLU A 287 -1.19 -13.23 21.66
CA GLU A 287 -2.52 -12.90 21.16
C GLU A 287 -2.63 -11.42 20.75
N PHE A 288 -3.64 -11.05 19.96
CA PHE A 288 -3.69 -9.69 19.39
C PHE A 288 -3.66 -8.56 20.42
N LEU A 289 -4.21 -8.76 21.63
CA LEU A 289 -4.16 -7.74 22.67
C LEU A 289 -2.75 -7.56 23.28
N ASP A 290 -1.86 -8.55 23.17
CA ASP A 290 -0.46 -8.44 23.61
C ASP A 290 0.34 -7.47 22.74
N LEU A 291 -0.14 -7.16 21.52
CA LEU A 291 0.50 -6.15 20.67
C LEU A 291 0.59 -4.79 21.35
N LYS A 292 -0.31 -4.46 22.28
CA LYS A 292 -0.22 -3.21 23.05
C LYS A 292 1.03 -3.15 23.92
N LEU A 293 1.39 -4.27 24.54
CA LEU A 293 2.63 -4.38 25.33
C LEU A 293 3.85 -4.22 24.44
N LEU A 294 3.83 -4.84 23.24
CA LEU A 294 4.90 -4.71 22.26
C LEU A 294 5.02 -3.28 21.72
N VAL A 295 3.90 -2.57 21.55
CA VAL A 295 3.86 -1.16 21.18
C VAL A 295 4.45 -0.28 22.29
N ASP A 296 4.08 -0.50 23.55
CA ASP A 296 4.63 0.28 24.66
C ASP A 296 6.15 0.07 24.78
N TRP A 297 6.61 -1.18 24.68
CA TRP A 297 8.04 -1.50 24.60
C TRP A 297 8.74 -0.83 23.40
N ALA A 298 8.09 -0.81 22.24
CA ALA A 298 8.62 -0.15 21.05
C ALA A 298 8.80 1.35 21.28
N VAL A 299 7.80 2.03 21.88
CA VAL A 299 7.87 3.46 22.22
C VAL A 299 9.02 3.72 23.20
N GLU A 300 9.13 2.93 24.28
CA GLU A 300 10.19 3.06 25.27
C GLU A 300 11.59 2.84 24.67
N SER A 301 11.69 1.99 23.65
CA SER A 301 12.92 1.70 22.92
C SER A 301 13.25 2.71 21.82
N GLY A 302 12.38 3.70 21.56
CA GLY A 302 12.52 4.66 20.46
C GLY A 302 12.22 4.07 19.07
N PHE A 303 11.56 2.92 19.01
CA PHE A 303 11.08 2.31 17.79
C PHE A 303 9.78 2.94 17.31
N HIS A 304 9.65 3.00 15.99
CA HIS A 304 8.53 3.64 15.30
C HIS A 304 7.67 2.61 14.56
N LEU A 305 8.09 1.34 14.57
CA LEU A 305 7.47 0.29 13.78
C LEU A 305 7.58 -1.07 14.47
N VAL A 306 6.48 -1.81 14.40
CA VAL A 306 6.39 -3.23 14.77
C VAL A 306 5.90 -3.98 13.54
N GLN A 307 6.72 -4.88 13.01
CA GLN A 307 6.36 -5.76 11.91
C GLN A 307 5.95 -7.13 12.45
N LEU A 308 4.82 -7.64 11.96
CA LEU A 308 4.36 -9.00 12.22
C LEU A 308 4.66 -9.90 11.02
N LEU A 309 4.75 -11.20 11.27
CA LEU A 309 4.57 -12.23 10.24
C LEU A 309 3.09 -12.27 9.79
N PRO A 310 2.73 -13.03 8.75
CA PRO A 310 1.33 -13.18 8.37
C PRO A 310 0.49 -13.70 9.55
N ILE A 311 -0.69 -13.12 9.72
CA ILE A 311 -1.61 -13.40 10.85
C ILE A 311 -2.91 -14.08 10.40
N ASN A 312 -2.92 -14.54 9.15
CA ASN A 312 -4.08 -15.18 8.54
C ASN A 312 -4.24 -16.61 9.03
N ASP A 313 -5.46 -17.14 8.97
CA ASP A 313 -5.74 -18.53 9.33
C ASP A 313 -4.98 -19.48 8.40
N THR A 314 -4.24 -20.42 9.00
CA THR A 314 -3.43 -21.44 8.31
C THR A 314 -3.89 -22.86 8.64
N SER A 315 -5.05 -23.03 9.30
CA SER A 315 -5.56 -24.32 9.79
C SER A 315 -6.05 -25.26 8.67
N VAL A 316 -5.22 -25.54 7.66
CA VAL A 316 -5.52 -26.38 6.50
C VAL A 316 -5.66 -27.84 6.94
N HIS A 317 -4.74 -28.34 7.76
CA HIS A 317 -4.72 -29.73 8.22
C HIS A 317 -5.14 -29.89 9.69
N ARG A 318 -5.23 -28.79 10.44
CA ARG A 318 -5.41 -28.71 11.90
C ARG A 318 -4.30 -29.44 12.67
N MET A 319 -3.08 -29.38 12.16
CA MET A 319 -1.89 -30.04 12.71
C MET A 319 -0.80 -29.02 13.00
N TRP A 320 0.22 -29.38 13.79
CA TRP A 320 1.31 -28.47 14.15
C TRP A 320 2.06 -27.87 12.95
N TRP A 321 2.10 -28.55 11.79
CA TRP A 321 2.76 -28.02 10.59
C TRP A 321 2.00 -26.87 9.92
N ASP A 322 0.73 -26.65 10.28
CA ASP A 322 -0.03 -25.44 9.92
C ASP A 322 0.51 -24.19 10.64
N SER A 323 1.45 -24.34 11.57
CA SER A 323 2.16 -23.21 12.19
C SER A 323 2.95 -22.36 11.19
N TYR A 324 3.15 -22.82 9.95
CA TYR A 324 3.79 -22.06 8.88
C TYR A 324 2.86 -20.93 8.36
N PRO A 325 3.14 -19.64 8.68
CA PRO A 325 2.19 -18.55 8.48
C PRO A 325 1.96 -18.18 7.00
N TYR A 326 2.76 -18.71 6.08
CA TYR A 326 2.67 -18.40 4.65
C TYR A 326 1.78 -19.38 3.87
N SER A 327 1.33 -20.49 4.48
CA SER A 327 0.34 -21.42 3.90
C SER A 327 -1.07 -21.06 4.36
N SER A 328 -1.61 -19.94 3.87
CA SER A 328 -2.92 -19.46 4.33
C SER A 328 -4.07 -20.34 3.84
N LEU A 329 -4.91 -20.79 4.77
CA LEU A 329 -6.24 -21.34 4.51
C LEU A 329 -7.16 -20.27 3.93
N SER A 330 -7.02 -19.03 4.38
CA SER A 330 -7.70 -17.87 3.81
C SER A 330 -6.83 -16.63 3.93
N VAL A 331 -6.70 -15.86 2.86
CA VAL A 331 -5.97 -14.58 2.91
C VAL A 331 -6.75 -13.44 3.58
N PHE A 332 -8.00 -13.69 3.96
CA PHE A 332 -8.90 -12.70 4.58
C PHE A 332 -9.13 -12.98 6.06
N ALA A 333 -9.32 -14.24 6.43
CA ALA A 333 -9.62 -14.63 7.81
C ALA A 333 -8.39 -14.47 8.71
N LEU A 334 -8.62 -13.98 9.92
CA LEU A 334 -7.61 -13.89 10.97
C LEU A 334 -7.45 -15.24 11.65
N HIS A 335 -6.24 -15.58 12.08
CA HIS A 335 -5.98 -16.87 12.70
C HIS A 335 -6.61 -16.95 14.11
N PRO A 336 -7.43 -17.98 14.41
CA PRO A 336 -8.03 -18.15 15.74
C PRO A 336 -7.02 -18.36 16.88
N LEU A 337 -5.78 -18.71 16.56
CA LEU A 337 -4.68 -18.84 17.53
C LEU A 337 -4.44 -17.53 18.30
N TYR A 338 -4.71 -16.37 17.68
CA TYR A 338 -4.44 -15.06 18.27
C TYR A 338 -5.61 -14.49 19.09
N LEU A 339 -6.68 -15.27 19.29
CA LEU A 339 -7.86 -14.87 20.07
C LEU A 339 -7.55 -14.84 21.57
N ARG A 340 -7.80 -13.71 22.24
CA ARG A 340 -7.86 -13.59 23.70
C ARG A 340 -9.22 -14.07 24.22
N LEU A 341 -9.25 -15.14 25.02
CA LEU A 341 -10.49 -15.67 25.59
C LEU A 341 -11.11 -14.76 26.66
N GLN A 342 -10.25 -14.11 27.45
CA GLN A 342 -10.61 -13.17 28.52
C GLN A 342 -11.42 -11.97 27.98
N ALA A 343 -11.25 -11.64 26.71
CA ALA A 343 -11.88 -10.50 26.05
C ALA A 343 -13.10 -10.88 25.20
N LEU A 344 -13.58 -12.13 25.27
CA LEU A 344 -14.80 -12.55 24.58
C LEU A 344 -16.03 -11.88 25.18
N SER A 345 -16.12 -11.81 26.50
CA SER A 345 -17.27 -11.24 27.20
C SER A 345 -16.85 -10.48 28.45
N LYS A 346 -17.57 -9.40 28.77
CA LYS A 346 -17.37 -8.69 30.05
C LYS A 346 -17.93 -9.47 31.24
N ASN A 347 -18.86 -10.39 30.99
CA ASN A 347 -19.61 -11.13 32.00
C ASN A 347 -19.28 -12.63 31.98
N LEU A 348 -18.00 -13.00 31.76
CA LEU A 348 -17.60 -14.40 31.77
C LEU A 348 -17.95 -15.07 33.12
N PRO A 349 -18.66 -16.22 33.10
CA PRO A 349 -18.91 -17.04 34.28
C PRO A 349 -17.61 -17.47 34.99
N GLU A 350 -17.69 -17.73 36.30
CA GLU A 350 -16.49 -18.08 37.08
C GLU A 350 -15.90 -19.44 36.71
N ASP A 351 -16.74 -20.40 36.30
CA ASP A 351 -16.29 -21.69 35.75
C ASP A 351 -15.45 -21.49 34.48
N VAL A 352 -15.92 -20.63 33.55
CA VAL A 352 -15.16 -20.28 32.34
C VAL A 352 -13.86 -19.55 32.68
N LYS A 353 -13.89 -18.58 33.61
CA LYS A 353 -12.66 -17.90 34.07
C LYS A 353 -11.67 -18.87 34.68
N SER A 354 -12.14 -19.86 35.45
CA SER A 354 -11.29 -20.89 36.02
C SER A 354 -10.69 -21.79 34.96
N GLU A 355 -11.45 -22.16 33.93
CA GLU A 355 -10.92 -22.91 32.78
C GLU A 355 -9.83 -22.15 32.03
N ILE A 356 -10.01 -20.84 31.84
CA ILE A 356 -8.99 -19.97 31.23
C ILE A 356 -7.70 -19.96 32.07
N ARG A 357 -7.81 -19.80 33.41
CA ARG A 357 -6.63 -19.82 34.30
C ARG A 357 -5.89 -21.16 34.24
N ASN A 358 -6.64 -22.27 34.31
CA ASN A 358 -6.05 -23.61 34.21
C ASN A 358 -5.42 -23.86 32.83
N ALA A 359 -6.03 -23.34 31.77
CA ALA A 359 -5.48 -23.41 30.42
C ALA A 359 -4.16 -22.64 30.30
N LYS A 360 -4.09 -21.43 30.87
CA LYS A 360 -2.85 -20.64 30.92
C LYS A 360 -1.73 -21.45 31.59
N GLU A 361 -1.95 -21.94 32.80
CA GLU A 361 -0.92 -22.71 33.53
C GLU A 361 -0.47 -23.97 32.79
N ARG A 362 -1.41 -24.68 32.14
CA ARG A 362 -1.11 -25.92 31.41
C ARG A 362 -0.36 -25.67 30.09
N LEU A 363 -0.64 -24.56 29.42
CA LEU A 363 -0.10 -24.24 28.09
C LEU A 363 1.11 -23.28 28.16
N ASP A 364 1.52 -22.84 29.35
CA ASP A 364 2.72 -22.03 29.59
C ASP A 364 3.99 -22.87 29.39
N GLY A 365 4.29 -23.13 28.12
CA GLY A 365 5.47 -23.86 27.66
C GLY A 365 6.46 -22.95 26.94
N LYS A 366 7.71 -23.43 26.84
CA LYS A 366 8.75 -22.77 26.03
C LYS A 366 8.31 -22.66 24.57
N ASP A 367 7.90 -23.78 23.99
CA ASP A 367 7.42 -23.88 22.62
C ASP A 367 5.88 -23.81 22.59
N VAL A 368 5.31 -23.28 21.51
CA VAL A 368 3.86 -23.19 21.35
C VAL A 368 3.29 -24.58 21.03
N ASP A 369 2.49 -25.12 21.92
CA ASP A 369 1.66 -26.31 21.63
C ASP A 369 0.45 -25.86 20.80
N TYR A 370 0.64 -25.82 19.48
CA TYR A 370 -0.32 -25.26 18.53
C TYR A 370 -1.67 -25.98 18.57
N GLU A 371 -1.66 -27.31 18.57
CA GLU A 371 -2.87 -28.14 18.56
C GLU A 371 -3.63 -28.04 19.87
N ALA A 372 -2.95 -28.18 21.01
CA ALA A 372 -3.60 -28.08 22.31
C ALA A 372 -4.14 -26.67 22.58
N THR A 373 -3.43 -25.63 22.12
CA THR A 373 -3.88 -24.24 22.25
C THR A 373 -5.14 -23.99 21.43
N MET A 374 -5.14 -24.38 20.14
CA MET A 374 -6.32 -24.23 19.26
C MET A 374 -7.54 -25.00 19.80
N ALA A 375 -7.35 -26.26 20.21
CA ALA A 375 -8.42 -27.07 20.79
C ALA A 375 -8.99 -26.45 22.08
N THR A 376 -8.12 -25.95 22.95
CA THR A 376 -8.51 -25.31 24.22
C THR A 376 -9.29 -24.02 23.96
N LYS A 377 -8.79 -23.16 23.06
CA LYS A 377 -9.45 -21.90 22.70
C LYS A 377 -10.82 -22.12 22.09
N PHE A 378 -10.96 -23.04 21.13
CA PHE A 378 -12.26 -23.33 20.55
C PHE A 378 -13.24 -23.94 21.56
N SER A 379 -12.78 -24.84 22.43
CA SER A 379 -13.63 -25.44 23.47
C SER A 379 -14.23 -24.38 24.39
N ILE A 380 -13.39 -23.48 24.92
CA ILE A 380 -13.83 -22.41 25.81
C ILE A 380 -14.68 -21.37 25.06
N ALA A 381 -14.23 -20.92 23.89
CA ALA A 381 -14.97 -19.92 23.10
C ALA A 381 -16.36 -20.44 22.69
N LYS A 382 -16.50 -21.75 22.42
CA LYS A 382 -17.80 -22.36 22.11
C LYS A 382 -18.75 -22.33 23.30
N LYS A 383 -18.26 -22.53 24.52
CA LYS A 383 -19.08 -22.38 25.74
C LYS A 383 -19.60 -20.96 25.90
N VAL A 384 -18.73 -19.96 25.70
CA VAL A 384 -19.10 -18.54 25.76
C VAL A 384 -20.11 -18.21 24.66
N PHE A 385 -19.84 -18.63 23.42
CA PHE A 385 -20.74 -18.44 22.28
C PHE A 385 -22.15 -19.00 22.55
N MET A 386 -22.29 -20.20 23.10
CA MET A 386 -23.60 -20.78 23.43
C MET A 386 -24.42 -19.93 24.41
N GLN A 387 -23.77 -19.13 25.26
CA GLN A 387 -24.42 -18.27 26.25
C GLN A 387 -24.82 -16.90 25.68
N GLU A 388 -24.02 -16.36 24.74
CA GLU A 388 -24.18 -14.97 24.28
C GLU A 388 -24.43 -14.81 22.77
N LYS A 389 -24.59 -15.91 22.01
CA LYS A 389 -24.78 -15.85 20.55
C LYS A 389 -25.88 -14.89 20.14
N ASP A 390 -27.03 -14.92 20.81
CA ASP A 390 -28.17 -14.06 20.43
C ASP A 390 -27.90 -12.59 20.77
N LEU A 391 -27.13 -12.31 21.82
CA LEU A 391 -26.74 -10.95 22.18
C LEU A 391 -25.78 -10.36 21.14
N ILE A 392 -24.74 -11.13 20.78
CA ILE A 392 -23.69 -10.66 19.88
C ILE A 392 -24.16 -10.63 18.42
N LEU A 393 -24.80 -11.70 17.93
CA LEU A 393 -25.23 -11.80 16.54
C LEU A 393 -26.34 -10.80 16.18
N ASN A 394 -27.10 -10.30 17.16
CA ASN A 394 -28.10 -9.25 16.95
C ASN A 394 -27.57 -7.83 17.22
N SER A 395 -26.30 -7.68 17.63
CA SER A 395 -25.69 -6.37 17.89
C SER A 395 -25.46 -5.58 16.61
N SER A 396 -25.56 -4.25 16.68
CA SER A 396 -25.27 -3.37 15.54
C SER A 396 -23.81 -3.47 15.07
N SER A 397 -22.87 -3.62 16.01
CA SER A 397 -21.45 -3.83 15.71
C SER A 397 -21.22 -5.11 14.90
N PHE A 398 -21.88 -6.21 15.27
CA PHE A 398 -21.77 -7.46 14.52
C PHE A 398 -22.42 -7.34 13.14
N HIS A 399 -23.61 -6.74 13.03
CA HIS A 399 -24.26 -6.54 11.72
C HIS A 399 -23.40 -5.70 10.77
N ASN A 400 -22.78 -4.62 11.26
CA ASN A 400 -21.86 -3.81 10.46
C ASN A 400 -20.66 -4.65 9.99
N PHE A 401 -19.99 -5.32 10.92
CA PHE A 401 -18.86 -6.21 10.61
C PHE A 401 -19.27 -7.28 9.58
N PHE A 402 -20.39 -7.96 9.80
CA PHE A 402 -20.86 -9.01 8.90
C PHE A 402 -21.15 -8.44 7.50
N SER A 403 -21.86 -7.32 7.40
CA SER A 403 -22.19 -6.69 6.11
C SER A 403 -20.95 -6.24 5.32
N GLU A 404 -19.91 -5.79 6.01
CA GLU A 404 -18.66 -5.37 5.35
C GLU A 404 -17.78 -6.54 4.89
N ASN A 405 -18.04 -7.75 5.40
CA ASN A 405 -17.16 -8.90 5.23
C ASN A 405 -17.87 -10.15 4.67
N GLU A 406 -19.18 -10.10 4.40
CA GLU A 406 -19.99 -11.28 4.07
C GLU A 406 -19.47 -12.07 2.87
N ASP A 407 -18.88 -11.38 1.88
CA ASP A 407 -18.35 -11.96 0.66
C ASP A 407 -17.24 -12.99 0.92
N TRP A 408 -16.36 -12.76 1.90
CA TRP A 408 -15.30 -13.71 2.27
C TRP A 408 -15.66 -14.51 3.54
N LEU A 409 -16.45 -13.93 4.44
CA LEU A 409 -16.77 -14.51 5.73
C LEU A 409 -17.72 -15.71 5.60
N LYS A 410 -18.76 -15.62 4.76
CA LYS A 410 -19.67 -16.76 4.50
C LYS A 410 -18.92 -17.95 3.89
N PRO A 411 -18.14 -17.81 2.81
CA PRO A 411 -17.34 -18.93 2.29
C PRO A 411 -16.34 -19.48 3.30
N TYR A 412 -15.66 -18.63 4.08
CA TYR A 412 -14.70 -19.10 5.10
C TYR A 412 -15.37 -19.97 6.16
N ALA A 413 -16.50 -19.56 6.71
CA ALA A 413 -17.22 -20.33 7.73
C ALA A 413 -17.78 -21.65 7.16
N ALA A 414 -18.31 -21.60 5.93
CA ALA A 414 -18.74 -22.79 5.20
C ALA A 414 -17.59 -23.76 4.95
N PHE A 415 -16.42 -23.25 4.53
CA PHE A 415 -15.22 -24.04 4.31
C PHE A 415 -14.78 -24.73 5.60
N CYS A 416 -14.70 -24.00 6.73
CA CYS A 416 -14.33 -24.59 8.02
C CYS A 416 -15.29 -25.71 8.42
N PHE A 417 -16.60 -25.51 8.24
CA PHE A 417 -17.60 -26.54 8.49
C PHE A 417 -17.42 -27.76 7.58
N LEU A 418 -17.23 -27.56 6.27
CA LEU A 418 -17.06 -28.66 5.31
C LEU A 418 -15.75 -29.42 5.54
N ARG A 419 -14.64 -28.72 5.80
CA ARG A 419 -13.36 -29.33 6.19
C ARG A 419 -13.54 -30.23 7.39
N ASP A 420 -14.24 -29.75 8.41
CA ASP A 420 -14.43 -30.49 9.65
C ASP A 420 -15.39 -31.67 9.47
N PHE A 421 -16.41 -31.53 8.61
CA PHE A 421 -17.38 -32.57 8.29
C PHE A 421 -16.79 -33.71 7.44
N PHE A 422 -15.96 -33.38 6.45
CA PHE A 422 -15.30 -34.35 5.58
C PHE A 422 -13.90 -34.77 6.08
N GLU A 423 -13.44 -34.18 7.19
CA GLU A 423 -12.11 -34.40 7.79
C GLU A 423 -10.93 -34.14 6.83
N THR A 424 -11.13 -33.29 5.82
CA THR A 424 -10.11 -32.91 4.83
C THR A 424 -10.37 -31.52 4.25
N SER A 425 -9.30 -30.74 4.02
CA SER A 425 -9.38 -29.49 3.27
C SER A 425 -9.31 -29.68 1.75
N ASP A 426 -9.01 -30.90 1.28
CA ASP A 426 -9.09 -31.21 -0.15
C ASP A 426 -10.56 -31.17 -0.58
N HIS A 427 -10.96 -30.01 -1.09
CA HIS A 427 -12.33 -29.76 -1.47
C HIS A 427 -12.79 -30.66 -2.62
N SER A 428 -11.89 -31.29 -3.40
CA SER A 428 -12.29 -32.28 -4.42
C SER A 428 -13.04 -33.48 -3.81
N GLN A 429 -12.83 -33.75 -2.52
CA GLN A 429 -13.43 -34.86 -1.79
C GLN A 429 -14.78 -34.51 -1.15
N TRP A 430 -15.27 -33.26 -1.27
CA TRP A 430 -16.51 -32.80 -0.62
C TRP A 430 -17.80 -33.12 -1.41
N GLY A 431 -17.73 -34.07 -2.34
CA GLY A 431 -18.87 -34.50 -3.14
C GLY A 431 -19.54 -33.34 -3.89
N CYS A 432 -20.80 -33.03 -3.54
CA CYS A 432 -21.55 -31.96 -4.21
C CYS A 432 -21.02 -30.55 -3.92
N PHE A 433 -20.17 -30.35 -2.90
CA PHE A 433 -19.52 -29.08 -2.58
C PHE A 433 -18.12 -28.95 -3.19
N SER A 434 -17.66 -29.93 -3.97
CA SER A 434 -16.34 -29.91 -4.60
C SER A 434 -16.09 -28.70 -5.50
N ASN A 435 -17.15 -28.26 -6.17
CA ASN A 435 -17.16 -27.02 -6.94
C ASN A 435 -18.00 -26.00 -6.20
N TYR A 436 -17.41 -24.82 -5.98
CA TYR A 436 -18.10 -23.71 -5.35
C TYR A 436 -19.33 -23.27 -6.15
N SER A 437 -20.39 -22.92 -5.42
CA SER A 437 -21.63 -22.39 -5.98
C SER A 437 -22.27 -21.48 -4.96
N LYS A 438 -22.58 -20.24 -5.36
CA LYS A 438 -23.24 -19.26 -4.49
C LYS A 438 -24.58 -19.78 -3.95
N ASP A 439 -25.37 -20.47 -4.77
CA ASP A 439 -26.66 -21.03 -4.33
C ASP A 439 -26.51 -22.15 -3.29
N LYS A 440 -25.48 -23.00 -3.44
CA LYS A 440 -25.18 -24.04 -2.45
C LYS A 440 -24.67 -23.42 -1.15
N LEU A 441 -23.83 -22.39 -1.25
CA LEU A 441 -23.34 -21.64 -0.12
C LEU A 441 -24.48 -21.02 0.68
N GLU A 442 -25.37 -20.25 0.04
CA GLU A 442 -26.48 -19.58 0.74
C GLU A 442 -27.44 -20.57 1.41
N LYS A 443 -27.63 -21.77 0.82
CA LYS A 443 -28.40 -22.85 1.47
C LYS A 443 -27.68 -23.42 2.69
N LEU A 444 -26.37 -23.63 2.59
CA LEU A 444 -25.54 -24.17 3.67
C LEU A 444 -25.46 -23.20 4.86
N VAL A 445 -25.33 -21.91 4.61
CA VAL A 445 -25.26 -20.88 5.66
C VAL A 445 -26.63 -20.33 6.09
N SER A 446 -27.73 -20.97 5.67
CA SER A 446 -29.08 -20.53 6.01
C SER A 446 -29.36 -20.66 7.51
N LYS A 447 -30.10 -19.69 8.06
CA LYS A 447 -30.53 -19.68 9.47
C LYS A 447 -31.39 -20.89 9.85
N ASP A 448 -32.09 -21.46 8.87
CA ASP A 448 -32.97 -22.61 9.06
C ASP A 448 -32.22 -23.96 9.04
N ALA A 449 -30.92 -23.96 8.75
CA ALA A 449 -30.12 -25.18 8.67
C ALA A 449 -29.75 -25.70 10.07
N LEU A 450 -29.80 -27.02 10.27
CA LEU A 450 -29.48 -27.68 11.55
C LEU A 450 -28.05 -27.37 12.05
N HIS A 451 -27.12 -27.13 11.13
CA HIS A 451 -25.72 -26.83 11.41
C HIS A 451 -25.40 -25.33 11.46
N TYR A 452 -26.41 -24.46 11.41
CA TYR A 452 -26.23 -23.01 11.37
C TYR A 452 -25.40 -22.48 12.55
N ASP A 453 -25.65 -22.98 13.77
CA ASP A 453 -24.89 -22.57 14.96
C ASP A 453 -23.38 -22.89 14.83
N THR A 454 -23.02 -24.00 14.19
CA THR A 454 -21.61 -24.37 13.95
C THR A 454 -20.95 -23.40 12.96
N ILE A 455 -21.66 -22.98 11.92
CA ILE A 455 -21.17 -21.98 10.95
C ILE A 455 -21.09 -20.60 11.62
N CYS A 456 -22.11 -20.20 12.36
CA CYS A 456 -22.16 -18.93 13.07
C CYS A 456 -21.05 -18.78 14.13
N PHE A 457 -20.60 -19.88 14.72
CA PHE A 457 -19.45 -19.86 15.61
C PHE A 457 -18.21 -19.28 14.91
N HIS A 458 -17.98 -19.60 13.63
CA HIS A 458 -16.85 -19.00 12.88
C HIS A 458 -17.04 -17.51 12.62
N TYR A 459 -18.28 -17.03 12.41
CA TYR A 459 -18.56 -15.60 12.31
C TYR A 459 -18.25 -14.87 13.62
N TYR A 460 -18.67 -15.47 14.75
CA TYR A 460 -18.40 -14.97 16.08
C TYR A 460 -16.89 -14.87 16.36
N ILE A 461 -16.12 -15.92 16.05
CA ILE A 461 -14.66 -15.93 16.25
C ILE A 461 -13.99 -14.83 15.41
N GLN A 462 -14.32 -14.71 14.12
CA GLN A 462 -13.74 -13.67 13.25
C GLN A 462 -14.13 -12.26 13.70
N PHE A 463 -15.34 -12.06 14.21
CA PHE A 463 -15.76 -10.79 14.79
C PHE A 463 -14.91 -10.41 16.02
N HIS A 464 -14.69 -11.33 16.97
CA HIS A 464 -13.86 -11.04 18.14
C HIS A 464 -12.39 -10.83 17.79
N LEU A 465 -11.83 -11.59 16.84
CA LEU A 465 -10.48 -11.35 16.32
C LEU A 465 -10.36 -9.97 15.69
N HIS A 466 -11.37 -9.56 14.91
CA HIS A 466 -11.43 -8.22 14.31
C HIS A 466 -11.45 -7.12 15.37
N LEU A 467 -12.27 -7.25 16.42
CA LEU A 467 -12.32 -6.27 17.51
C LEU A 467 -10.96 -6.14 18.21
N GLN A 468 -10.35 -7.27 18.58
CA GLN A 468 -9.10 -7.29 19.32
C GLN A 468 -7.92 -6.72 18.51
N LEU A 469 -7.82 -7.09 17.22
CA LEU A 469 -6.77 -6.57 16.35
C LEU A 469 -6.99 -5.09 16.00
N SER A 470 -8.24 -4.66 15.79
CA SER A 470 -8.56 -3.24 15.55
C SER A 470 -8.19 -2.39 16.76
N GLU A 471 -8.50 -2.85 17.96
CA GLU A 471 -8.15 -2.18 19.21
C GLU A 471 -6.62 -2.04 19.38
N ALA A 472 -5.87 -3.11 19.11
CA ALA A 472 -4.41 -3.07 19.14
C ALA A 472 -3.82 -2.15 18.05
N ALA A 473 -4.38 -2.16 16.84
CA ALA A 473 -3.95 -1.30 15.74
C ALA A 473 -4.20 0.18 16.04
N GLU A 474 -5.38 0.54 16.54
CA GLU A 474 -5.70 1.90 16.97
C GLU A 474 -4.79 2.38 18.09
N TYR A 475 -4.49 1.51 19.06
CA TYR A 475 -3.53 1.79 20.12
C TYR A 475 -2.13 2.13 19.55
N ALA A 476 -1.64 1.30 18.63
CA ALA A 476 -0.36 1.54 17.96
C ALA A 476 -0.32 2.88 17.22
N ARG A 477 -1.37 3.18 16.44
CA ARG A 477 -1.50 4.46 15.72
C ARG A 477 -1.47 5.65 16.68
N ALA A 478 -2.23 5.59 17.78
CA ALA A 478 -2.28 6.63 18.80
C ALA A 478 -0.92 6.87 19.49
N LYS A 479 -0.12 5.80 19.64
CA LYS A 479 1.24 5.85 20.19
C LYS A 479 2.29 6.29 19.17
N GLY A 480 1.94 6.46 17.89
CA GLY A 480 2.88 6.82 16.82
C GLY A 480 3.74 5.63 16.37
N VAL A 481 3.28 4.40 16.57
CA VAL A 481 3.95 3.17 16.14
C VAL A 481 3.22 2.55 14.96
N VAL A 482 3.92 2.38 13.84
CA VAL A 482 3.40 1.73 12.64
C VAL A 482 3.33 0.23 12.86
N LEU A 483 2.13 -0.35 12.80
CA LEU A 483 2.00 -1.79 12.58
C LEU A 483 2.19 -2.09 11.10
N LYS A 484 3.22 -2.91 10.81
CA LYS A 484 3.55 -3.37 9.47
C LYS A 484 3.15 -4.84 9.33
N GLY A 485 2.18 -5.11 8.46
CA GLY A 485 1.76 -6.48 8.14
C GLY A 485 2.74 -7.16 7.18
N ASP A 486 2.59 -8.47 7.02
CA ASP A 486 3.30 -9.27 6.03
C ASP A 486 2.29 -10.07 5.20
N LEU A 487 2.43 -10.00 3.88
CA LEU A 487 1.49 -10.55 2.92
C LEU A 487 2.21 -11.64 2.10
N PRO A 488 1.87 -12.93 2.30
CA PRO A 488 2.40 -14.04 1.50
C PRO A 488 2.07 -13.91 0.03
N ILE A 489 3.01 -14.25 -0.86
CA ILE A 489 2.71 -14.26 -2.31
C ILE A 489 1.75 -15.39 -2.71
N GLY A 490 1.71 -16.48 -1.96
CA GLY A 490 0.90 -17.67 -2.28
C GLY A 490 -0.36 -17.78 -1.43
N VAL A 491 -1.17 -18.77 -1.78
CA VAL A 491 -2.27 -19.30 -0.97
C VAL A 491 -2.14 -20.82 -0.95
N ASP A 492 -2.66 -21.47 0.08
CA ASP A 492 -2.69 -22.94 0.08
C ASP A 492 -3.53 -23.47 -1.08
N ARG A 493 -3.14 -24.61 -1.64
CA ARG A 493 -3.88 -25.30 -2.71
C ARG A 493 -5.28 -25.69 -2.26
N ASN A 494 -5.42 -26.04 -1.00
CA ASN A 494 -6.64 -26.46 -0.34
C ASN A 494 -7.17 -25.32 0.56
N SER A 495 -7.20 -24.10 0.01
CA SER A 495 -7.66 -22.89 0.70
C SER A 495 -9.11 -22.53 0.33
N VAL A 496 -9.70 -21.64 1.12
CA VAL A 496 -10.97 -20.99 0.78
C VAL A 496 -10.84 -20.26 -0.56
N ASP A 497 -9.69 -19.62 -0.80
CA ASP A 497 -9.45 -18.83 -2.00
C ASP A 497 -9.45 -19.68 -3.28
N THR A 498 -8.79 -20.85 -3.25
CA THR A 498 -8.78 -21.78 -4.40
C THR A 498 -10.11 -22.49 -4.59
N TRP A 499 -10.87 -22.74 -3.50
CA TRP A 499 -12.22 -23.29 -3.59
C TRP A 499 -13.22 -22.31 -4.22
N VAL A 500 -13.23 -21.05 -3.78
CA VAL A 500 -14.19 -20.03 -4.23
C VAL A 500 -13.82 -19.47 -5.61
N TYR A 501 -12.52 -19.27 -5.87
CA TYR A 501 -12.03 -18.61 -7.07
C TYR A 501 -11.00 -19.46 -7.85
N PRO A 502 -11.31 -20.74 -8.19
CA PRO A 502 -10.33 -21.66 -8.77
C PRO A 502 -9.73 -21.16 -10.09
N THR A 503 -10.48 -20.34 -10.86
CA THR A 503 -10.02 -19.79 -12.15
C THR A 503 -8.93 -18.73 -12.02
N LEU A 504 -8.79 -18.11 -10.85
CA LEU A 504 -7.74 -17.13 -10.56
C LEU A 504 -6.38 -17.79 -10.30
N PHE A 505 -6.34 -19.12 -10.17
CA PHE A 505 -5.15 -19.89 -9.85
C PHE A 505 -4.91 -20.97 -10.92
N ARG A 506 -3.63 -21.26 -11.18
CA ARG A 506 -3.22 -22.35 -12.07
C ARG A 506 -3.02 -23.61 -11.25
N MET A 507 -4.11 -24.33 -11.02
CA MET A 507 -4.16 -25.50 -10.12
C MET A 507 -3.32 -26.70 -10.58
N ASN A 508 -2.80 -26.72 -11.81
CA ASN A 508 -1.87 -27.76 -12.28
C ASN A 508 -0.39 -27.36 -12.17
N THR A 509 -0.10 -26.29 -11.42
CA THR A 509 1.24 -25.75 -11.24
C THR A 509 1.53 -25.53 -9.77
N SER A 510 2.80 -25.31 -9.46
CA SER A 510 3.29 -24.90 -8.16
C SER A 510 4.26 -23.73 -8.28
N THR A 511 4.34 -22.94 -7.24
CA THR A 511 5.23 -21.79 -7.11
C THR A 511 6.51 -22.25 -6.42
N GLY A 512 7.65 -21.72 -6.82
CA GLY A 512 8.92 -22.05 -6.19
C GLY A 512 10.03 -21.04 -6.43
N ALA A 513 11.27 -21.53 -6.35
CA ALA A 513 12.46 -20.79 -6.75
C ALA A 513 13.38 -21.71 -7.58
N PRO A 514 14.08 -21.16 -8.58
CA PRO A 514 15.06 -21.92 -9.35
C PRO A 514 16.24 -22.32 -8.46
N PRO A 515 17.08 -23.27 -8.91
CA PRO A 515 18.39 -23.51 -8.33
C PRO A 515 19.21 -22.23 -8.23
N ASP A 516 19.88 -22.08 -7.10
CA ASP A 516 20.85 -21.01 -6.90
C ASP A 516 22.09 -21.52 -6.16
N TYR A 517 23.01 -20.61 -5.83
CA TYR A 517 24.27 -20.94 -5.16
C TYR A 517 24.07 -21.57 -3.77
N PHE A 518 22.94 -21.29 -3.11
CA PHE A 518 22.61 -21.76 -1.77
C PHE A 518 21.72 -23.01 -1.78
N ALA A 519 20.87 -23.18 -2.80
CA ALA A 519 19.93 -24.28 -2.95
C ALA A 519 20.06 -24.90 -4.36
N LYS A 520 20.92 -25.91 -4.50
CA LYS A 520 21.21 -26.59 -5.78
C LYS A 520 19.98 -27.22 -6.45
N ASN A 521 18.98 -27.61 -5.66
CA ASN A 521 17.74 -28.21 -6.18
C ASN A 521 16.62 -27.19 -6.37
N GLY A 522 16.88 -25.90 -6.14
CA GLY A 522 15.84 -24.88 -6.01
C GLY A 522 14.86 -25.22 -4.89
N GLN A 523 13.67 -24.65 -4.96
CA GLN A 523 12.61 -24.85 -3.96
C GLN A 523 11.26 -25.05 -4.66
N ASN A 524 10.46 -25.98 -4.16
CA ASN A 524 9.02 -26.03 -4.44
C ASN A 524 8.28 -25.60 -3.17
N TRP A 525 7.46 -24.55 -3.25
CA TRP A 525 6.69 -24.04 -2.12
C TRP A 525 5.26 -24.59 -2.06
N GLY A 526 4.81 -25.33 -3.07
CA GLY A 526 3.51 -26.02 -3.09
C GLY A 526 2.30 -25.18 -3.53
N PHE A 527 2.42 -23.85 -3.59
CA PHE A 527 1.30 -22.95 -3.88
C PHE A 527 0.98 -22.86 -5.38
N PRO A 528 -0.29 -22.89 -5.82
CA PRO A 528 -0.61 -22.66 -7.23
C PRO A 528 -0.20 -21.25 -7.67
N THR A 529 0.28 -21.10 -8.91
CA THR A 529 0.61 -19.76 -9.45
C THR A 529 -0.66 -19.00 -9.83
N TYR A 530 -0.58 -17.68 -9.89
CA TYR A 530 -1.71 -16.84 -10.31
C TYR A 530 -2.00 -16.93 -11.81
N ASN A 531 -3.28 -16.87 -12.15
CA ASN A 531 -3.76 -16.62 -13.49
C ASN A 531 -3.98 -15.10 -13.66
N TRP A 532 -2.87 -14.36 -13.82
CA TRP A 532 -2.88 -12.90 -13.96
C TRP A 532 -3.76 -12.41 -15.10
N GLU A 533 -3.86 -13.19 -16.18
CA GLU A 533 -4.72 -12.92 -17.32
C GLU A 533 -6.20 -12.92 -16.91
N GLU A 534 -6.63 -13.90 -16.10
CA GLU A 534 -8.00 -13.94 -15.57
C GLU A 534 -8.24 -12.80 -14.58
N MET A 535 -7.32 -12.59 -13.64
CA MET A 535 -7.41 -11.51 -12.66
C MET A 535 -7.46 -10.13 -13.30
N SER A 536 -6.84 -9.93 -14.47
CA SER A 536 -6.89 -8.62 -15.14
C SER A 536 -8.28 -8.23 -15.63
N LYS A 537 -9.18 -9.20 -15.86
CA LYS A 537 -10.51 -8.97 -16.45
C LYS A 537 -11.45 -8.17 -15.55
N ASP A 538 -11.30 -8.28 -14.23
CA ASP A 538 -12.07 -7.51 -13.24
C ASP A 538 -11.26 -6.38 -12.59
N ASN A 539 -10.14 -6.02 -13.22
CA ASN A 539 -9.16 -5.06 -12.72
C ASN A 539 -8.60 -5.51 -11.34
N TYR A 540 -8.26 -6.78 -11.21
CA TYR A 540 -7.59 -7.38 -10.05
C TYR A 540 -8.44 -7.30 -8.77
N GLY A 541 -9.74 -7.63 -8.88
CA GLY A 541 -10.73 -7.53 -7.80
C GLY A 541 -10.30 -8.24 -6.52
N TRP A 542 -9.88 -9.50 -6.63
CA TRP A 542 -9.42 -10.32 -5.49
C TRP A 542 -8.21 -9.69 -4.77
N TRP A 543 -7.21 -9.22 -5.53
CA TRP A 543 -6.01 -8.57 -4.96
C TRP A 543 -6.34 -7.25 -4.27
N ARG A 544 -7.21 -6.43 -4.85
CA ARG A 544 -7.68 -5.18 -4.21
C ARG A 544 -8.44 -5.48 -2.92
N ALA A 545 -9.33 -6.47 -2.93
CA ALA A 545 -10.05 -6.89 -1.73
C ALA A 545 -9.08 -7.35 -0.63
N ARG A 546 -8.09 -8.17 -0.98
CA ARG A 546 -7.04 -8.65 -0.06
C ARG A 546 -6.28 -7.49 0.61
N LEU A 547 -5.82 -6.52 -0.19
CA LEU A 547 -5.13 -5.33 0.32
C LEU A 547 -6.05 -4.43 1.15
N THR A 548 -7.33 -4.32 0.78
CA THR A 548 -8.33 -3.50 1.49
C THR A 548 -8.63 -4.09 2.87
N GLN A 549 -8.75 -5.42 2.96
CA GLN A 549 -8.99 -6.11 4.23
C GLN A 549 -7.82 -5.94 5.20
N MET A 550 -6.58 -6.13 4.72
CA MET A 550 -5.39 -5.87 5.53
C MET A 550 -5.25 -4.38 5.92
N GLY A 551 -5.75 -3.49 5.04
CA GLY A 551 -5.92 -2.04 5.22
C GLY A 551 -6.57 -1.62 6.53
N LYS A 552 -7.46 -2.47 7.07
CA LYS A 552 -8.18 -2.20 8.32
C LYS A 552 -7.23 -2.11 9.53
N TYR A 553 -6.17 -2.92 9.53
CA TYR A 553 -5.29 -3.09 10.70
C TYR A 553 -3.92 -2.45 10.51
N PHE A 554 -3.34 -2.53 9.31
CA PHE A 554 -1.96 -2.11 9.09
C PHE A 554 -1.87 -0.85 8.23
N THR A 555 -0.81 -0.07 8.44
CA THR A 555 -0.53 1.15 7.65
C THR A 555 0.68 0.99 6.74
N ALA A 556 1.38 -0.14 6.84
CA ALA A 556 2.44 -0.57 5.94
C ALA A 556 2.39 -2.09 5.76
N TYR A 557 2.91 -2.57 4.62
CA TYR A 557 3.01 -3.99 4.32
C TYR A 557 4.41 -4.36 3.85
N ARG A 558 4.87 -5.52 4.26
CA ARG A 558 5.78 -6.33 3.45
C ARG A 558 4.93 -7.14 2.48
N ILE A 559 5.29 -7.11 1.20
CA ILE A 559 4.80 -8.09 0.23
C ILE A 559 5.93 -9.09 0.07
N ASP A 560 5.70 -10.31 0.52
CA ASP A 560 6.68 -11.38 0.34
C ASP A 560 6.85 -11.71 -1.14
N HIS A 561 8.08 -12.05 -1.53
CA HIS A 561 8.45 -12.37 -2.90
C HIS A 561 7.88 -11.38 -3.95
N ILE A 562 8.10 -10.07 -3.74
CA ILE A 562 7.60 -9.00 -4.63
C ILE A 562 7.94 -9.20 -6.12
N LEU A 563 9.03 -9.91 -6.41
CA LEU A 563 9.45 -10.29 -7.77
C LEU A 563 8.39 -11.12 -8.50
N GLY A 564 7.54 -11.86 -7.77
CA GLY A 564 6.43 -12.65 -8.34
C GLY A 564 5.40 -11.83 -9.11
N PHE A 565 5.31 -10.52 -8.87
CA PHE A 565 4.48 -9.60 -9.67
C PHE A 565 5.10 -9.26 -11.03
N PHE A 566 6.42 -9.39 -11.15
CA PHE A 566 7.12 -9.25 -12.43
C PHE A 566 7.21 -10.59 -13.15
N ARG A 567 7.71 -11.63 -12.47
CA ARG A 567 7.73 -13.01 -12.94
C ARG A 567 7.85 -13.98 -11.77
N ILE A 568 7.16 -15.11 -11.85
CA ILE A 568 7.20 -16.16 -10.84
C ILE A 568 7.87 -17.42 -11.39
N TRP A 569 8.60 -18.16 -10.56
CA TRP A 569 9.09 -19.49 -10.95
C TRP A 569 7.95 -20.50 -10.81
N GLU A 570 7.43 -20.93 -11.95
CA GLU A 570 6.31 -21.85 -12.11
C GLU A 570 6.85 -23.27 -12.36
N LEU A 571 6.43 -24.20 -11.52
CA LEU A 571 6.75 -25.63 -11.56
C LEU A 571 5.49 -26.41 -11.97
N PRO A 572 5.64 -27.56 -12.65
CA PRO A 572 4.56 -28.55 -12.68
C PRO A 572 4.16 -28.98 -11.25
N ASP A 573 2.90 -29.28 -11.04
CA ASP A 573 2.36 -29.70 -9.73
C ASP A 573 3.06 -30.93 -9.11
N HIS A 574 3.47 -31.88 -9.94
CA HIS A 574 4.18 -33.10 -9.54
C HIS A 574 5.69 -32.90 -9.29
N ALA A 575 6.20 -31.67 -9.40
CA ALA A 575 7.62 -31.40 -9.17
C ALA A 575 7.95 -31.54 -7.67
N MET A 576 8.92 -32.38 -7.32
CA MET A 576 9.39 -32.48 -5.92
C MET A 576 10.41 -31.40 -5.55
N THR A 577 11.07 -30.80 -6.55
CA THR A 577 12.14 -29.80 -6.39
C THR A 577 11.92 -28.63 -7.33
N GLY A 578 12.70 -27.55 -7.17
CA GLY A 578 12.65 -26.37 -8.03
C GLY A 578 13.33 -26.52 -9.38
N LEU A 579 13.88 -27.70 -9.73
CA LEU A 579 14.70 -27.92 -10.92
C LEU A 579 13.94 -27.79 -12.24
N ILE A 580 12.70 -28.27 -12.29
CA ILE A 580 11.92 -28.43 -13.54
C ILE A 580 10.93 -27.29 -13.78
N GLY A 581 11.27 -26.09 -13.30
CA GLY A 581 10.43 -24.91 -13.43
C GLY A 581 10.80 -24.00 -14.59
N LYS A 582 10.01 -22.94 -14.75
CA LYS A 582 10.27 -21.85 -15.68
C LYS A 582 9.77 -20.53 -15.11
N PHE A 583 10.36 -19.42 -15.51
CA PHE A 583 9.78 -18.12 -15.19
C PHE A 583 8.47 -17.91 -15.96
N ARG A 584 7.49 -17.27 -15.31
CA ARG A 584 6.26 -16.84 -15.95
C ARG A 584 5.96 -15.38 -15.60
N PRO A 585 5.88 -14.47 -16.58
CA PRO A 585 6.16 -14.69 -18.00
C PRO A 585 7.65 -15.00 -18.26
N SER A 586 7.92 -15.68 -19.37
CA SER A 586 9.27 -15.89 -19.92
C SER A 586 9.26 -15.64 -21.42
N ILE A 587 10.39 -15.19 -21.95
CA ILE A 587 10.66 -15.25 -23.39
C ILE A 587 11.25 -16.64 -23.65
N PRO A 588 10.55 -17.54 -24.38
CA PRO A 588 11.09 -18.85 -24.68
C PRO A 588 12.23 -18.74 -25.72
N LEU A 589 13.17 -19.67 -25.67
CA LEU A 589 14.13 -19.89 -26.74
C LEU A 589 13.47 -20.70 -27.86
N SER A 590 13.74 -20.36 -29.11
CA SER A 590 13.30 -21.12 -30.27
C SER A 590 14.10 -22.40 -30.42
N GLN A 591 13.53 -23.38 -31.15
CA GLN A 591 14.24 -24.61 -31.47
C GLN A 591 15.53 -24.32 -32.24
N GLU A 592 15.49 -23.39 -33.19
CA GLU A 592 16.65 -22.99 -33.99
C GLU A 592 17.75 -22.33 -33.14
N GLU A 593 17.40 -21.56 -32.10
CA GLU A 593 18.36 -20.98 -31.17
C GLU A 593 19.10 -22.07 -30.38
N LEU A 594 18.37 -23.08 -29.90
CA LEU A 594 18.94 -24.21 -29.16
C LEU A 594 19.82 -25.10 -30.07
N GLU A 595 19.38 -25.37 -31.29
CA GLU A 595 20.15 -26.16 -32.26
C GLU A 595 21.48 -25.49 -32.65
N ARG A 596 21.51 -24.15 -32.77
CA ARG A 596 22.74 -23.39 -33.01
C ARG A 596 23.76 -23.53 -31.89
N GLU A 597 23.29 -23.69 -30.66
CA GLU A 597 24.13 -23.95 -29.47
C GLU A 597 24.47 -25.44 -29.30
N GLY A 598 24.12 -26.29 -30.27
CA GLY A 598 24.42 -27.72 -30.26
C GLY A 598 23.42 -28.59 -29.49
N ILE A 599 22.25 -28.05 -29.15
CA ILE A 599 21.16 -28.77 -28.47
C ILE A 599 20.10 -29.15 -29.53
N TRP A 600 20.07 -30.40 -29.98
CA TRP A 600 19.27 -30.81 -31.15
C TRP A 600 18.37 -32.04 -30.95
N ASP A 601 18.66 -32.92 -29.99
CA ASP A 601 17.83 -34.10 -29.69
C ASP A 601 16.82 -33.79 -28.57
N PHE A 602 15.84 -32.92 -28.86
CA PHE A 602 14.84 -32.49 -27.87
C PHE A 602 14.00 -33.65 -27.34
N ASP A 603 13.65 -34.61 -28.18
CA ASP A 603 12.91 -35.81 -27.76
C ASP A 603 13.67 -36.61 -26.70
N ARG A 604 14.99 -36.72 -26.81
CA ARG A 604 15.82 -37.30 -25.76
C ARG A 604 15.92 -36.39 -24.54
N LEU A 605 16.24 -35.12 -24.74
CA LEU A 605 16.59 -34.19 -23.65
C LEU A 605 15.38 -33.83 -22.78
N THR A 606 14.16 -34.00 -23.29
CA THR A 606 12.91 -33.79 -22.54
C THR A 606 12.42 -35.03 -21.80
N ARG A 607 13.12 -36.16 -21.89
CA ARG A 607 12.76 -37.41 -21.21
C ARG A 607 13.79 -37.77 -20.14
N PRO A 608 13.37 -38.28 -18.97
CA PRO A 608 14.29 -38.77 -17.95
C PRO A 608 15.25 -39.83 -18.53
N TYR A 609 16.54 -39.70 -18.23
CA TYR A 609 17.58 -40.64 -18.67
C TYR A 609 18.15 -41.35 -17.44
N VAL A 610 17.43 -42.37 -16.96
CA VAL A 610 17.85 -43.13 -15.78
C VAL A 610 18.63 -44.36 -16.22
N ARG A 611 19.87 -44.48 -15.77
CA ARG A 611 20.72 -45.66 -15.99
C ARG A 611 20.77 -46.53 -14.74
N LYS A 612 21.17 -47.79 -14.93
CA LYS A 612 21.35 -48.75 -13.84
C LYS A 612 22.23 -48.21 -12.71
N GLU A 613 23.34 -47.57 -13.06
CA GLU A 613 24.32 -47.07 -12.09
C GLU A 613 23.69 -46.04 -11.15
N PHE A 614 22.82 -45.16 -11.68
CA PHE A 614 22.10 -44.19 -10.86
C PHE A 614 21.17 -44.85 -9.85
N LEU A 615 20.47 -45.92 -10.23
CA LEU A 615 19.60 -46.65 -9.31
C LEU A 615 20.42 -47.34 -8.23
N GLN A 616 21.56 -47.94 -8.59
CA GLN A 616 22.46 -48.59 -7.65
C GLN A 616 23.06 -47.60 -6.64
N GLU A 617 23.51 -46.44 -7.12
CA GLU A 617 24.09 -45.39 -6.28
C GLU A 617 23.08 -44.78 -5.31
N ASN A 618 21.84 -44.52 -5.75
CA ASN A 618 20.85 -43.85 -4.92
C ASN A 618 20.10 -44.79 -3.97
N PHE A 619 19.93 -46.07 -4.34
CA PHE A 619 19.08 -47.01 -3.60
C PHE A 619 19.81 -48.20 -3.01
N GLY A 620 21.12 -48.34 -3.24
CA GLY A 620 21.94 -49.42 -2.68
C GLY A 620 21.35 -50.80 -2.97
N ASP A 621 21.32 -51.67 -1.97
CA ASP A 621 20.82 -53.05 -2.12
C ASP A 621 19.33 -53.13 -2.55
N SER A 622 18.56 -52.06 -2.32
CA SER A 622 17.14 -51.98 -2.70
C SER A 622 16.91 -51.62 -4.16
N TRP A 623 17.96 -51.34 -4.94
CA TRP A 623 17.81 -50.83 -6.31
C TRP A 623 17.04 -51.79 -7.22
N ILE A 624 17.19 -53.10 -7.06
CA ILE A 624 16.48 -54.12 -7.87
C ILE A 624 14.98 -54.05 -7.59
N LEU A 625 14.60 -53.94 -6.32
CA LEU A 625 13.20 -53.84 -5.90
C LEU A 625 12.57 -52.54 -6.43
N ILE A 626 13.30 -51.44 -6.36
CA ILE A 626 12.83 -50.15 -6.85
C ILE A 626 12.74 -50.13 -8.38
N ALA A 627 13.75 -50.67 -9.08
CA ALA A 627 13.72 -50.82 -10.53
C ALA A 627 12.49 -51.64 -10.96
N ALA A 628 12.25 -52.80 -10.33
CA ALA A 628 11.14 -53.69 -10.69
C ALA A 628 9.75 -53.09 -10.41
N ASN A 629 9.60 -52.31 -9.34
CA ASN A 629 8.30 -51.74 -8.95
C ASN A 629 7.98 -50.42 -9.66
N PHE A 630 8.99 -49.61 -9.99
CA PHE A 630 8.80 -48.23 -10.43
C PHE A 630 9.35 -47.93 -11.82
N PHE A 631 10.15 -48.81 -12.43
CA PHE A 631 10.79 -48.57 -13.72
C PHE A 631 10.64 -49.72 -14.74
N LYS A 632 10.62 -49.36 -16.02
CA LYS A 632 10.62 -50.27 -17.15
C LYS A 632 11.97 -50.20 -17.84
N GLU A 633 12.61 -51.35 -18.01
CA GLU A 633 13.89 -51.43 -18.68
C GLU A 633 13.72 -51.35 -20.21
N TYR A 634 14.50 -50.48 -20.86
CA TYR A 634 14.53 -50.30 -22.31
C TYR A 634 15.94 -49.97 -22.78
N LEU A 635 16.58 -50.88 -23.53
CA LEU A 635 17.91 -50.68 -24.14
C LEU A 635 18.94 -50.06 -23.17
N ASP A 636 19.20 -50.79 -22.06
CA ASP A 636 20.14 -50.44 -20.97
C ASP A 636 19.77 -49.18 -20.16
N ARG A 637 18.49 -48.81 -20.17
CA ARG A 637 17.95 -47.67 -19.44
C ARG A 637 16.66 -48.03 -18.73
N TYR A 638 16.29 -47.19 -17.77
CA TYR A 638 15.07 -47.32 -16.98
C TYR A 638 14.16 -46.12 -17.26
N GLU A 639 12.92 -46.39 -17.66
CA GLU A 639 11.86 -45.40 -17.79
C GLU A 639 10.89 -45.54 -16.61
N VAL A 640 10.47 -44.45 -15.98
CA VAL A 640 9.53 -44.52 -14.84
C VAL A 640 8.19 -45.07 -15.32
N MET A 641 7.71 -46.17 -14.73
CA MET A 641 6.45 -46.81 -15.10
C MET A 641 5.24 -46.00 -14.65
N PHE A 642 5.31 -45.40 -13.46
CA PHE A 642 4.26 -44.55 -12.88
C PHE A 642 4.87 -43.61 -11.83
N ILE A 643 4.48 -42.32 -11.86
CA ILE A 643 4.63 -41.42 -10.72
C ILE A 643 3.58 -41.88 -9.70
N LEU A 644 3.96 -42.77 -8.80
CA LEU A 644 3.16 -43.05 -7.61
C LEU A 644 3.01 -41.73 -6.86
N HIS A 645 1.82 -41.16 -6.93
CA HIS A 645 1.38 -40.10 -6.03
C HIS A 645 1.34 -40.72 -4.64
N PHE A 646 2.46 -40.67 -3.93
CA PHE A 646 2.42 -40.84 -2.48
C PHE A 646 1.77 -39.57 -1.92
N LEU A 647 0.53 -39.77 -1.47
CA LEU A 647 -0.25 -38.84 -0.64
C LEU A 647 0.50 -38.49 0.64
#